data_AF-A0A1V6H2U4-F1
#
_entry.id   AF-A0A1V6H2U4-F1
#
_cell.length_a   1.000
_cell.length_b   1.000
_cell.length_c   1.000
_cell.angle_alpha   90.00
_cell.angle_beta   90.00
_cell.angle_gamma   90.00
#
_symmetry.space_group_name_H-M   'P 1'
#
loop_
_entity.id
_entity.type
_entity.pdbx_description
1 polymer ?
#
loop_
_entity_poly.entity_id
_entity_poly.type
_entity_poly.pdbx_seq_one_letter_code
_entity_poly.pdbx_strand_id
1 'polypeptide(L)'
;MIAMFSSWKKAIFYTLLVIGAFVMLMPFAWMILTSVKLDTEVESWPPKWTSNSFAKQRNVKLNLVRSADVALDFSSLSIEEFFNLASIIGSKKKGEKTLVYSVNDDTPYRGIFELNLNAGAGKNPTYARAIPRAEFDKFLTEQGALRPLPDEVQSILDTVGMVDDPIVYLPSLMNELFFSSHAFLNRIGVVTSSDGVLNKVNAYLVSNGVKLVEHRALLPSEQDEPQTALLKAAYRDWLERLVRTFETQKGIYTVANQFFRKGQPLLSQADLEEISAKYAQTFADGLTYTGLAAALNVSAEEAEALVSEQDWAVIRLVDRNIREPLNSFQNLLRLGITTYRFYTRLQTDQLSSGTLRFQFRKEADIKQDILEQIKNSSLTQEHKRLTQEVLEGHPVDTSVNALLKELDRIFTSHLSERGIDPSKIQSTLLNLKDFVGTLNSVFLDHPELKEPIMRAFLGDGDPVDVLNASSVPASQRRSLVDQLNRLKTLFRGQPDALLYVLIHERFVENEVVEYYSEVYSRYGYRMDVLEAPKEVKDVRFRSYKSIEIVLDGIQPYWFWDETQQLQVSFTFKEIFQNVFQSYVDAWVMGKYFGNYYFNTVFVALVTTLLDVLFACMAAFAFSKLNFFGKNFIFMVFLATMMVPGEVLLVPNYITLARFGWMDTYLALIVPWVVSVFVIFLMRQHFMTIPDELYDAGKIDGISKWGFLWKVMAPLSKPVIITGALLKFVGSWNSFLWVLIVTKSPQVRTLPVGLSTFSTEVGTLYNKLMAASTFSMIPVIILFLFVQKYFIQGIARTGLKG
;
A
#
# COMPACT_ATOMS: atom_id res chain seq x y z
N MET A 1 -15.56 -22.61 -52.85
CA MET A 1 -15.22 -23.70 -51.89
C MET A 1 -16.40 -24.16 -51.02
N ILE A 2 -17.32 -23.28 -50.58
CA ILE A 2 -18.46 -23.60 -49.68
C ILE A 2 -19.63 -24.36 -50.37
N ALA A 3 -19.73 -24.28 -51.70
CA ALA A 3 -20.81 -24.91 -52.47
C ALA A 3 -20.72 -26.46 -52.57
N MET A 4 -19.59 -27.06 -52.17
CA MET A 4 -19.26 -28.48 -52.43
C MET A 4 -19.59 -29.44 -51.27
N PHE A 5 -20.14 -28.94 -50.16
CA PHE A 5 -20.41 -29.74 -48.95
C PHE A 5 -21.87 -30.19 -48.84
N SER A 6 -22.11 -31.45 -48.45
CA SER A 6 -23.43 -31.94 -48.03
C SER A 6 -23.92 -31.19 -46.78
N SER A 7 -25.24 -31.11 -46.56
CA SER A 7 -25.85 -30.32 -45.48
C SER A 7 -25.27 -30.64 -44.09
N TRP A 8 -24.91 -31.89 -43.84
CA TRP A 8 -24.26 -32.34 -42.60
C TRP A 8 -22.83 -31.79 -42.42
N LYS A 9 -22.03 -31.76 -43.49
CA LYS A 9 -20.66 -31.21 -43.43
C LYS A 9 -20.66 -29.69 -43.22
N LYS A 10 -21.65 -28.98 -43.79
CA LYS A 10 -21.87 -27.56 -43.51
C LYS A 10 -22.25 -27.31 -42.05
N ALA A 11 -23.14 -28.14 -41.48
CA ALA A 11 -23.52 -28.04 -40.07
C ALA A 11 -22.30 -28.21 -39.15
N ILE A 12 -21.49 -29.26 -39.34
CA ILE A 12 -20.25 -29.46 -38.58
C ILE A 12 -19.31 -28.26 -38.70
N PHE A 13 -19.12 -27.75 -39.92
CA PHE A 13 -18.24 -26.62 -40.16
C PHE A 13 -18.71 -25.35 -39.45
N TYR A 14 -20.01 -25.02 -39.52
CA TYR A 14 -20.57 -23.87 -38.79
C TYR A 14 -20.48 -24.08 -37.27
N THR A 15 -20.74 -25.29 -36.77
CA THR A 15 -20.56 -25.60 -35.34
C THR A 15 -19.11 -25.37 -34.90
N LEU A 16 -18.12 -25.86 -35.66
CA LEU A 16 -16.71 -25.62 -35.37
C LEU A 16 -16.34 -24.13 -35.42
N LEU A 17 -16.87 -23.37 -36.39
CA LEU A 17 -16.66 -21.93 -36.46
C LEU A 17 -17.27 -21.19 -35.28
N VAL A 18 -18.48 -21.57 -34.83
CA VAL A 18 -19.15 -20.98 -33.67
C VAL A 18 -18.37 -21.30 -32.38
N ILE A 19 -17.93 -22.54 -32.21
CA ILE A 19 -17.07 -22.93 -31.07
C ILE A 19 -15.76 -22.14 -31.12
N GLY A 20 -15.10 -22.07 -32.28
CA GLY A 20 -13.89 -21.27 -32.46
C GLY A 20 -14.09 -19.80 -32.12
N ALA A 21 -15.21 -19.21 -32.56
CA ALA A 21 -15.56 -17.84 -32.21
C ALA A 21 -15.79 -17.66 -30.71
N PHE A 22 -16.48 -18.60 -30.05
CA PHE A 22 -16.71 -18.55 -28.60
C PHE A 22 -15.39 -18.65 -27.82
N VAL A 23 -14.49 -19.55 -28.22
CA VAL A 23 -13.15 -19.68 -27.63
C VAL A 23 -12.34 -18.39 -27.82
N MET A 24 -12.41 -17.77 -29.00
CA MET A 24 -11.73 -16.50 -29.27
C MET A 24 -12.31 -15.32 -28.47
N LEU A 25 -13.60 -15.35 -28.13
CA LEU A 25 -14.26 -14.32 -27.33
C LEU A 25 -14.06 -14.50 -25.82
N MET A 26 -13.71 -15.71 -25.36
CA MET A 26 -13.58 -16.02 -23.94
C MET A 26 -12.56 -15.12 -23.20
N PRO A 27 -11.36 -14.83 -23.72
CA PRO A 27 -10.43 -13.91 -23.07
C PRO A 27 -10.99 -12.50 -22.89
N PHE A 28 -11.78 -12.01 -23.86
CA PHE A 28 -12.40 -10.69 -23.78
C PHE A 28 -13.56 -10.65 -22.77
N ALA A 29 -14.37 -11.71 -22.75
CA ALA A 29 -15.40 -11.87 -21.72
C ALA A 29 -14.77 -11.93 -20.33
N TRP A 30 -13.66 -12.66 -20.17
CA TRP A 30 -12.92 -12.73 -18.91
C TRP A 30 -12.30 -11.39 -18.52
N MET A 31 -11.73 -10.65 -19.47
CA MET A 31 -11.20 -9.30 -19.26
C MET A 31 -12.28 -8.35 -18.72
N ILE A 32 -13.42 -8.27 -19.41
CA ILE A 32 -14.54 -7.41 -18.98
C ILE A 32 -15.08 -7.86 -17.63
N LEU A 33 -15.23 -9.16 -17.41
CA LEU A 33 -15.71 -9.68 -16.13
C LEU A 33 -14.73 -9.41 -14.98
N THR A 34 -13.43 -9.54 -15.23
CA THR A 34 -12.38 -9.24 -14.23
C THR A 34 -12.29 -7.76 -13.94
N SER A 35 -12.59 -6.90 -14.91
CA SER A 35 -12.62 -5.44 -14.73
C SER A 35 -13.71 -4.95 -13.77
N VAL A 36 -14.73 -5.76 -13.47
CA VAL A 36 -15.82 -5.42 -12.54
C VAL A 36 -15.72 -6.18 -11.22
N LYS A 37 -14.67 -6.97 -11.03
CA LYS A 37 -14.42 -7.74 -9.79
C LYS A 37 -13.69 -6.89 -8.76
N LEU A 38 -13.93 -7.26 -7.51
CA LEU A 38 -13.16 -6.74 -6.38
C LEU A 38 -11.77 -7.38 -6.31
N ASP A 39 -10.84 -6.76 -5.59
CA ASP A 39 -9.43 -7.17 -5.56
C ASP A 39 -9.29 -8.62 -5.06
N THR A 40 -9.96 -8.95 -3.94
CA THR A 40 -9.91 -10.30 -3.36
C THR A 40 -10.54 -11.37 -4.27
N GLU A 41 -11.48 -10.99 -5.13
CA GLU A 41 -12.13 -11.92 -6.05
C GLU A 41 -11.23 -12.29 -7.22
N VAL A 42 -10.38 -11.35 -7.68
CA VAL A 42 -9.45 -11.62 -8.77
C VAL A 42 -8.33 -12.55 -8.32
N GLU A 43 -7.91 -12.45 -7.07
CA GLU A 43 -6.89 -13.31 -6.47
C GLU A 43 -7.42 -14.67 -6.01
N SER A 44 -8.75 -14.85 -6.01
CA SER A 44 -9.36 -16.08 -5.53
C SER A 44 -9.16 -17.28 -6.48
N TRP A 45 -8.82 -18.44 -5.90
CA TRP A 45 -8.75 -19.72 -6.59
C TRP A 45 -9.75 -20.73 -5.98
N PRO A 46 -10.60 -21.39 -6.78
CA PRO A 46 -10.73 -21.28 -8.24
C PRO A 46 -11.35 -19.94 -8.70
N PRO A 47 -11.13 -19.52 -9.96
CA PRO A 47 -11.59 -18.22 -10.44
C PRO A 47 -13.11 -18.13 -10.46
N LYS A 48 -13.66 -17.08 -9.83
CA LYS A 48 -15.11 -16.85 -9.78
C LYS A 48 -15.61 -16.18 -11.06
N TRP A 49 -16.78 -16.61 -11.55
CA TRP A 49 -17.45 -15.98 -12.71
C TRP A 49 -18.51 -14.94 -12.31
N THR A 50 -18.75 -14.78 -11.02
CA THR A 50 -19.62 -13.75 -10.45
C THR A 50 -18.78 -12.69 -9.73
N SER A 51 -19.36 -11.52 -9.48
CA SER A 51 -18.71 -10.44 -8.74
C SER A 51 -19.63 -9.89 -7.65
N ASN A 52 -19.08 -9.68 -6.47
CA ASN A 52 -19.74 -9.03 -5.34
C ASN A 52 -19.92 -7.52 -5.57
N SER A 53 -19.37 -6.95 -6.64
CA SER A 53 -19.68 -5.56 -7.04
C SER A 53 -21.17 -5.35 -7.37
N PHE A 54 -21.89 -6.42 -7.72
CA PHE A 54 -23.34 -6.41 -7.96
C PHE A 54 -24.17 -6.61 -6.69
N ALA A 55 -23.54 -6.89 -5.55
CA ALA A 55 -24.24 -7.23 -4.31
C ALA A 55 -24.89 -6.00 -3.68
N LYS A 56 -26.14 -6.17 -3.21
CA LYS A 56 -26.86 -5.14 -2.44
C LYS A 56 -26.24 -4.90 -1.06
N GLN A 57 -25.61 -5.93 -0.50
CA GLN A 57 -24.91 -5.88 0.78
C GLN A 57 -23.59 -6.65 0.68
N ARG A 58 -22.56 -6.17 1.36
CA ARG A 58 -21.25 -6.84 1.48
C ARG A 58 -20.80 -6.84 2.94
N ASN A 59 -20.19 -7.93 3.36
CA ASN A 59 -19.53 -8.01 4.66
C ASN A 59 -18.03 -7.84 4.43
N VAL A 60 -17.48 -6.78 5.01
CA VAL A 60 -16.07 -6.41 4.91
C VAL A 60 -15.40 -6.80 6.21
N LYS A 61 -14.33 -7.60 6.12
CA LYS A 61 -13.58 -7.98 7.32
C LYS A 61 -12.80 -6.78 7.86
N LEU A 62 -12.90 -6.59 9.17
CA LEU A 62 -12.12 -5.59 9.89
C LEU A 62 -11.14 -6.29 10.82
N ASN A 63 -9.95 -5.73 10.93
CA ASN A 63 -8.99 -6.03 11.98
C ASN A 63 -8.90 -4.82 12.88
N LEU A 64 -9.02 -5.00 14.18
CA LEU A 64 -8.70 -3.92 15.10
C LEU A 64 -7.20 -3.62 15.03
N VAL A 65 -6.85 -2.36 14.81
CA VAL A 65 -5.46 -1.86 14.82
C VAL A 65 -5.33 -0.90 15.97
N ARG A 66 -4.27 -1.01 16.75
CA ARG A 66 -4.11 -0.17 17.93
C ARG A 66 -3.33 1.09 17.58
N SER A 67 -3.89 2.22 18.01
CA SER A 67 -3.44 3.58 17.75
C SER A 67 -2.17 4.00 18.50
N ALA A 68 -1.56 3.08 19.26
CA ALA A 68 -0.27 3.27 19.90
C ALA A 68 0.82 3.19 18.82
N ASP A 69 1.28 4.37 18.40
CA ASP A 69 2.49 4.58 17.61
C ASP A 69 2.70 3.60 16.46
N VAL A 70 2.02 3.87 15.34
CA VAL A 70 2.57 3.48 14.05
C VAL A 70 3.93 4.18 13.97
N ALA A 71 5.00 3.44 14.26
CA ALA A 71 6.34 3.79 13.82
C ALA A 71 6.28 3.83 12.30
N LEU A 72 6.05 5.03 11.77
CA LEU A 72 5.98 5.26 10.35
C LEU A 72 7.41 5.08 9.84
N ASP A 73 7.61 4.11 8.93
CA ASP A 73 8.87 3.97 8.22
C ASP A 73 9.04 5.17 7.29
N PHE A 74 9.82 6.16 7.73
CA PHE A 74 10.07 7.39 7.00
C PHE A 74 10.98 7.21 5.79
N SER A 75 11.59 6.03 5.63
CA SER A 75 12.64 5.81 4.63
C SER A 75 12.12 5.71 3.19
N SER A 76 10.82 5.52 3.00
CA SER A 76 10.19 5.33 1.68
C SER A 76 9.30 6.49 1.21
N LEU A 77 9.15 7.55 2.01
CA LEU A 77 8.20 8.62 1.72
C LEU A 77 8.83 9.69 0.83
N SER A 78 8.08 10.11 -0.19
CA SER A 78 8.41 11.34 -0.92
C SER A 78 8.26 12.56 -0.02
N ILE A 79 8.92 13.67 -0.37
CA ILE A 79 8.88 14.89 0.43
C ILE A 79 7.44 15.46 0.52
N GLU A 80 6.57 15.22 -0.48
CA GLU A 80 5.14 15.58 -0.46
C GLU A 80 4.35 14.72 0.55
N GLU A 81 4.68 13.44 0.67
CA GLU A 81 4.10 12.54 1.66
C GLU A 81 4.62 12.84 3.07
N PHE A 82 5.87 13.27 3.22
CA PHE A 82 6.44 13.67 4.51
C PHE A 82 5.69 14.86 5.14
N PHE A 83 5.34 15.92 4.38
CA PHE A 83 4.60 17.08 4.93
C PHE A 83 3.12 16.76 5.21
N ASN A 84 2.48 15.97 4.34
CA ASN A 84 1.14 15.45 4.60
C ASN A 84 1.11 14.53 5.84
N LEU A 85 2.18 13.78 6.08
CA LEU A 85 2.27 12.88 7.24
C LEU A 85 2.72 13.60 8.51
N ALA A 86 3.58 14.61 8.43
CA ALA A 86 3.99 15.43 9.57
C ALA A 86 2.81 16.22 10.16
N SER A 87 1.90 16.72 9.33
CA SER A 87 0.63 17.33 9.78
C SER A 87 -0.34 16.29 10.37
N ILE A 88 -0.35 15.05 9.87
CA ILE A 88 -1.10 13.93 10.48
C ILE A 88 -0.50 13.57 11.86
N ILE A 89 0.82 13.56 11.99
CA ILE A 89 1.54 13.31 13.26
C ILE A 89 1.25 14.43 14.27
N GLY A 90 1.25 15.70 13.83
CA GLY A 90 0.84 16.84 14.66
C GLY A 90 -0.66 16.84 15.02
N SER A 91 -1.51 16.25 14.18
CA SER A 91 -2.96 16.15 14.41
C SER A 91 -3.39 15.05 15.39
N LYS A 92 -2.49 14.09 15.73
CA LYS A 92 -2.72 13.20 16.87
C LYS A 92 -2.63 14.04 18.14
N LYS A 93 -3.73 14.72 18.50
CA LYS A 93 -3.89 15.30 19.83
C LYS A 93 -3.54 14.21 20.84
N LYS A 94 -2.43 14.40 21.54
CA LYS A 94 -2.00 13.60 22.69
C LYS A 94 -3.21 13.51 23.63
N GLY A 95 -3.96 12.40 23.60
CA GLY A 95 -5.17 12.18 24.40
C GLY A 95 -6.52 11.97 23.68
N GLU A 96 -6.63 12.01 22.33
CA GLU A 96 -7.88 11.55 21.68
C GLU A 96 -8.06 10.03 21.88
N LYS A 97 -9.18 9.65 22.49
CA LYS A 97 -9.54 8.25 22.77
C LYS A 97 -10.18 7.62 21.53
N THR A 98 -9.35 7.10 20.63
CA THR A 98 -9.78 6.59 19.32
C THR A 98 -9.62 5.08 19.20
N LEU A 99 -10.71 4.40 18.83
CA LEU A 99 -10.75 2.99 18.43
C LEU A 99 -10.53 2.89 16.92
N VAL A 100 -9.54 2.11 16.46
CA VAL A 100 -9.16 2.06 15.05
C VAL A 100 -9.35 0.65 14.49
N TYR A 101 -10.10 0.54 13.39
CA TYR A 101 -10.29 -0.68 12.63
C TYR A 101 -9.63 -0.55 11.27
N SER A 102 -8.70 -1.43 10.93
CA SER A 102 -8.20 -1.58 9.57
C SER A 102 -9.08 -2.51 8.75
N VAL A 103 -9.36 -2.10 7.52
CA VAL A 103 -10.05 -2.91 6.52
C VAL A 103 -9.09 -3.98 6.01
N ASN A 104 -9.42 -5.24 6.24
CA ASN A 104 -8.64 -6.43 5.87
C ASN A 104 -9.30 -7.20 4.72
N ASP A 105 -10.03 -6.49 3.86
CA ASP A 105 -10.83 -7.01 2.76
C ASP A 105 -10.98 -5.93 1.67
N ASP A 106 -11.82 -6.16 0.67
CA ASP A 106 -12.12 -5.19 -0.37
C ASP A 106 -12.72 -3.89 0.18
N THR A 107 -12.02 -2.78 -0.01
CA THR A 107 -12.47 -1.48 0.51
C THR A 107 -13.78 -1.01 -0.16
N PRO A 108 -14.77 -0.59 0.64
CA PRO A 108 -15.97 0.10 0.15
C PRO A 108 -15.73 1.61 -0.13
N TYR A 109 -16.30 2.10 -1.23
CA TYR A 109 -16.20 3.49 -1.69
C TYR A 109 -17.46 4.34 -1.42
N ARG A 110 -18.55 3.71 -1.00
CA ARG A 110 -19.89 4.31 -0.82
C ARG A 110 -20.79 3.36 -0.02
N GLY A 111 -22.07 3.71 0.12
CA GLY A 111 -23.04 2.94 0.86
C GLY A 111 -23.14 3.33 2.33
N ILE A 112 -24.08 2.69 3.00
CA ILE A 112 -24.29 2.82 4.45
C ILE A 112 -23.52 1.70 5.12
N PHE A 113 -22.56 2.10 5.95
CA PHE A 113 -21.80 1.26 6.84
C PHE A 113 -22.62 0.96 8.08
N GLU A 114 -22.65 -0.31 8.46
CA GLU A 114 -23.22 -0.79 9.71
C GLU A 114 -22.15 -1.61 10.41
N LEU A 115 -21.61 -1.03 11.47
CA LEU A 115 -20.70 -1.69 12.39
C LEU A 115 -21.48 -2.04 13.65
N ASN A 116 -21.58 -3.34 13.92
CA ASN A 116 -22.16 -3.82 15.16
C ASN A 116 -21.04 -3.99 16.18
N LEU A 117 -20.99 -3.11 17.16
CA LEU A 117 -20.00 -3.07 18.22
C LEU A 117 -20.15 -4.21 19.24
N ASN A 118 -21.25 -4.98 19.25
CA ASN A 118 -21.56 -6.00 20.26
C ASN A 118 -20.61 -7.21 20.28
N ALA A 119 -20.28 -7.69 21.49
CA ALA A 119 -19.91 -9.07 21.76
C ALA A 119 -21.10 -9.96 21.45
N GLY A 120 -20.84 -11.18 21.02
CA GLY A 120 -21.86 -12.14 20.63
C GLY A 120 -23.14 -12.18 21.51
N ALA A 121 -24.24 -12.58 20.88
CA ALA A 121 -25.57 -12.76 21.46
C ALA A 121 -26.33 -11.48 21.87
N GLY A 122 -26.20 -10.38 21.11
CA GLY A 122 -27.18 -9.28 21.12
C GLY A 122 -27.20 -8.41 22.38
N LYS A 123 -26.10 -8.37 23.13
CA LYS A 123 -25.91 -7.47 24.27
C LYS A 123 -25.03 -6.30 23.87
N ASN A 124 -25.30 -5.11 24.42
CA ASN A 124 -24.47 -3.93 24.19
C ASN A 124 -23.05 -4.15 24.72
N PRO A 125 -22.01 -3.58 24.09
CA PRO A 125 -20.64 -3.66 24.56
C PRO A 125 -20.49 -3.05 25.94
N THR A 126 -19.63 -3.66 26.74
CA THR A 126 -19.40 -3.28 28.13
C THR A 126 -18.07 -2.56 28.32
N TYR A 127 -18.01 -1.60 29.24
CA TYR A 127 -16.80 -0.82 29.55
C TYR A 127 -16.79 -0.39 31.02
N ALA A 128 -15.71 0.25 31.46
CA ALA A 128 -15.60 0.83 32.79
C ALA A 128 -15.28 2.33 32.74
N ARG A 129 -15.92 3.13 33.60
CA ARG A 129 -15.59 4.56 33.78
C ARG A 129 -14.55 4.81 34.86
N ALA A 130 -14.44 3.92 35.84
CA ALA A 130 -13.50 4.03 36.95
C ALA A 130 -13.07 2.65 37.43
N ILE A 131 -11.92 2.57 38.09
CA ILE A 131 -11.39 1.35 38.69
C ILE A 131 -11.35 1.56 40.21
N PRO A 132 -12.12 0.80 41.00
CA PRO A 132 -12.11 0.91 42.46
C PRO A 132 -10.71 0.62 43.02
N ARG A 133 -10.18 1.53 43.84
CA ARG A 133 -8.79 1.42 44.33
C ARG A 133 -8.53 0.12 45.10
N ALA A 134 -9.46 -0.30 45.94
CA ALA A 134 -9.33 -1.54 46.72
C ALA A 134 -9.25 -2.80 45.82
N GLU A 135 -9.98 -2.84 44.70
CA GLU A 135 -9.90 -3.96 43.75
C GLU A 135 -8.59 -3.93 42.97
N PHE A 136 -8.10 -2.74 42.63
CA PHE A 136 -6.82 -2.55 41.98
C PHE A 136 -5.63 -2.97 42.88
N ASP A 137 -5.62 -2.56 44.15
CA ASP A 137 -4.56 -2.94 45.09
C ASP A 137 -4.55 -4.46 45.33
N LYS A 138 -5.73 -5.08 45.40
CA LYS A 138 -5.86 -6.54 45.46
C LYS A 138 -5.29 -7.21 44.20
N PHE A 139 -5.61 -6.67 43.02
CA PHE A 139 -5.08 -7.15 41.76
C PHE A 139 -3.55 -7.06 41.70
N LEU A 140 -2.96 -5.93 42.12
CA LEU A 140 -1.49 -5.79 42.21
C LEU A 140 -0.86 -6.82 43.15
N THR A 141 -1.52 -7.10 44.29
CA THR A 141 -1.05 -8.12 45.24
C THR A 141 -1.09 -9.52 44.61
N GLU A 142 -2.17 -9.86 43.90
CA GLU A 142 -2.31 -11.12 43.17
C GLU A 142 -1.25 -11.25 42.06
N GLN A 143 -0.92 -10.17 41.36
CA GLN A 143 0.17 -10.14 40.36
C GLN A 143 1.55 -10.33 41.00
N GLY A 144 1.81 -9.68 42.13
CA GLY A 144 3.06 -9.82 42.87
C GLY A 144 3.33 -11.27 43.30
N ALA A 145 2.27 -12.02 43.64
CA ALA A 145 2.35 -13.43 43.98
C ALA A 145 2.66 -14.36 42.79
N LEU A 146 2.60 -13.86 41.54
CA LEU A 146 2.95 -14.62 40.34
C LEU A 146 4.45 -14.53 40.00
N ARG A 147 5.30 -13.96 40.86
CA ARG A 147 6.76 -13.95 40.65
C ARG A 147 7.35 -15.34 40.95
N PRO A 148 8.38 -15.81 40.20
CA PRO A 148 9.09 -15.10 39.14
C PRO A 148 8.35 -15.10 37.79
N LEU A 149 8.68 -14.09 36.97
CA LEU A 149 8.26 -13.89 35.58
C LEU A 149 9.52 -13.76 34.72
N PRO A 150 9.47 -13.83 33.38
CA PRO A 150 10.67 -13.68 32.57
C PRO A 150 11.32 -12.31 32.84
N ASP A 151 12.65 -12.24 32.92
CA ASP A 151 13.38 -11.03 33.34
C ASP A 151 12.99 -9.79 32.53
N GLU A 152 12.78 -9.97 31.21
CA GLU A 152 12.30 -8.93 30.30
C GLU A 152 10.93 -8.37 30.75
N VAL A 153 10.01 -9.25 31.16
CA VAL A 153 8.67 -8.89 31.66
C VAL A 153 8.77 -8.20 33.02
N GLN A 154 9.64 -8.68 33.91
CA GLN A 154 9.81 -8.07 35.23
C GLN A 154 10.28 -6.62 35.12
N SER A 155 11.30 -6.36 34.29
CA SER A 155 11.83 -5.00 34.11
C SER A 155 10.76 -4.01 33.61
N ILE A 156 9.88 -4.49 32.73
CA ILE A 156 8.81 -3.68 32.15
C ILE A 156 7.66 -3.52 33.14
N LEU A 157 7.28 -4.56 33.88
CA LEU A 157 6.30 -4.46 34.96
C LEU A 157 6.76 -3.53 36.10
N ASP A 158 8.05 -3.54 36.43
CA ASP A 158 8.59 -2.62 37.42
C ASP A 158 8.55 -1.17 36.90
N THR A 159 8.67 -0.96 35.58
CA THR A 159 8.49 0.35 34.94
C THR A 159 7.02 0.79 34.91
N VAL A 160 6.11 -0.10 34.50
CA VAL A 160 4.65 0.17 34.50
C VAL A 160 4.13 0.36 35.94
N GLY A 161 4.71 -0.36 36.90
CA GLY A 161 4.41 -0.27 38.34
C GLY A 161 4.80 1.06 38.99
N MET A 162 5.56 1.92 38.32
CA MET A 162 5.78 3.30 38.75
C MET A 162 4.55 4.20 38.54
N VAL A 163 3.53 3.71 37.83
CA VAL A 163 2.28 4.44 37.56
C VAL A 163 1.23 4.09 38.62
N ASP A 164 0.97 5.04 39.50
CA ASP A 164 -0.02 4.87 40.58
C ASP A 164 -1.48 4.93 40.09
N ASP A 165 -1.77 5.54 38.94
CA ASP A 165 -3.14 5.68 38.44
C ASP A 165 -3.64 4.38 37.77
N PRO A 166 -4.68 3.71 38.31
CA PRO A 166 -5.23 2.48 37.73
C PRO A 166 -5.67 2.65 36.27
N ILE A 167 -6.18 3.84 35.91
CA ILE A 167 -6.70 4.15 34.58
C ILE A 167 -5.58 4.24 33.54
N VAL A 168 -4.33 4.45 33.98
CA VAL A 168 -3.13 4.49 33.13
C VAL A 168 -2.34 3.19 33.23
N TYR A 169 -2.28 2.59 34.43
CA TYR A 169 -1.59 1.32 34.66
C TYR A 169 -2.21 0.17 33.87
N LEU A 170 -3.52 -0.08 34.01
CA LEU A 170 -4.16 -1.25 33.39
C LEU A 170 -4.03 -1.23 31.86
N PRO A 171 -4.19 -0.08 31.17
CA PRO A 171 -3.98 -0.02 29.72
C PRO A 171 -2.54 -0.23 29.30
N SER A 172 -1.59 0.30 30.07
CA SER A 172 -0.16 0.11 29.80
C SER A 172 0.24 -1.35 29.97
N LEU A 173 -0.24 -1.98 31.04
CA LEU A 173 -0.08 -3.41 31.28
C LEU A 173 -0.73 -4.26 30.17
N MET A 174 -1.95 -3.93 29.76
CA MET A 174 -2.61 -4.60 28.65
C MET A 174 -1.87 -4.39 27.34
N ASN A 175 -1.28 -3.21 27.16
CA ASN A 175 -0.45 -2.91 26.02
C ASN A 175 0.73 -3.86 25.94
N GLU A 176 1.49 -4.00 27.02
CA GLU A 176 2.68 -4.84 27.02
C GLU A 176 2.37 -6.35 27.03
N LEU A 177 1.31 -6.77 27.71
CA LEU A 177 0.94 -8.19 27.75
C LEU A 177 0.45 -8.68 26.40
N PHE A 178 -0.45 -7.91 25.78
CA PHE A 178 -1.20 -8.40 24.64
C PHE A 178 -0.92 -7.59 23.39
N PHE A 179 -0.72 -6.28 23.47
CA PHE A 179 -1.02 -5.39 22.35
C PHE A 179 0.18 -4.80 21.60
N SER A 180 1.35 -4.67 22.21
CA SER A 180 2.55 -4.10 21.61
C SER A 180 3.11 -5.01 20.50
N SER A 181 3.91 -4.46 19.58
CA SER A 181 4.64 -5.26 18.57
C SER A 181 5.57 -6.30 19.20
N HIS A 182 5.96 -6.05 20.45
CA HIS A 182 6.79 -6.91 21.29
C HIS A 182 5.99 -7.55 22.42
N ALA A 183 4.66 -7.69 22.28
CA ALA A 183 3.81 -8.19 23.36
C ALA A 183 4.28 -9.56 23.86
N PHE A 184 4.37 -9.70 25.17
CA PHE A 184 4.91 -10.92 25.79
C PHE A 184 4.06 -12.15 25.51
N LEU A 185 2.74 -11.96 25.33
CA LEU A 185 1.78 -13.01 24.98
C LEU A 185 1.42 -13.01 23.49
N ASN A 186 2.18 -12.33 22.63
CA ASN A 186 2.07 -12.50 21.18
C ASN A 186 2.36 -13.98 20.85
N ARG A 187 1.54 -14.58 19.97
CA ARG A 187 1.71 -15.98 19.57
C ARG A 187 3.16 -16.32 19.17
N ILE A 188 3.86 -15.41 18.47
CA ILE A 188 5.22 -15.69 17.95
C ILE A 188 6.19 -15.68 19.12
N GLY A 189 6.08 -14.71 20.03
CA GLY A 189 6.88 -14.65 21.26
C GLY A 189 6.65 -15.89 22.12
N VAL A 190 5.39 -16.26 22.34
CA VAL A 190 5.05 -17.45 23.12
C VAL A 190 5.54 -18.74 22.46
N VAL A 191 5.35 -18.91 21.15
CA VAL A 191 5.86 -20.08 20.42
C VAL A 191 7.38 -20.11 20.42
N THR A 192 8.06 -18.99 20.19
CA THR A 192 9.53 -18.94 20.13
C THR A 192 10.16 -19.18 21.50
N SER A 193 9.58 -18.62 22.57
CA SER A 193 10.04 -18.84 23.94
C SER A 193 9.74 -20.26 24.40
N SER A 194 8.57 -20.82 24.08
CA SER A 194 8.21 -22.20 24.42
C SER A 194 8.99 -23.22 23.59
N ASP A 195 9.11 -23.04 22.27
CA ASP A 195 9.96 -23.85 21.38
C ASP A 195 11.44 -23.69 21.77
N GLY A 196 11.88 -22.53 22.25
CA GLY A 196 13.26 -22.28 22.69
C GLY A 196 13.62 -23.03 23.97
N VAL A 197 12.76 -22.98 24.99
CA VAL A 197 12.92 -23.77 26.22
C VAL A 197 12.86 -25.26 25.89
N LEU A 198 11.92 -25.68 25.04
CA LEU A 198 11.77 -27.09 24.70
C LEU A 198 12.82 -27.64 23.74
N ASN A 199 13.31 -26.86 22.79
CA ASN A 199 14.43 -27.28 21.95
C ASN A 199 15.70 -27.40 22.78
N LYS A 200 15.90 -26.56 23.80
CA LYS A 200 16.98 -26.73 24.78
C LYS A 200 16.79 -28.02 25.60
N VAL A 201 15.58 -28.27 26.11
CA VAL A 201 15.24 -29.51 26.85
C VAL A 201 15.43 -30.75 25.97
N ASN A 202 14.85 -30.77 24.76
CA ASN A 202 14.90 -31.89 23.83
C ASN A 202 16.32 -32.10 23.26
N ALA A 203 17.03 -31.05 22.84
CA ALA A 203 18.41 -31.17 22.39
C ALA A 203 19.33 -31.66 23.50
N TYR A 204 19.09 -31.26 24.76
CA TYR A 204 19.85 -31.75 25.91
C TYR A 204 19.53 -33.22 26.25
N LEU A 205 18.25 -33.61 26.25
CA LEU A 205 17.80 -35.00 26.47
C LEU A 205 18.27 -35.97 25.37
N VAL A 206 18.28 -35.51 24.12
CA VAL A 206 18.70 -36.29 22.95
C VAL A 206 20.23 -36.36 22.82
N SER A 207 20.95 -35.25 23.02
CA SER A 207 22.43 -35.25 22.96
C SER A 207 23.09 -36.06 24.08
N ASN A 208 22.40 -36.25 25.21
CA ASN A 208 22.90 -37.02 26.36
C ASN A 208 22.18 -38.36 26.58
N GLY A 209 21.36 -38.83 25.63
CA GLY A 209 20.73 -40.16 25.70
C GLY A 209 20.08 -40.48 27.05
N VAL A 210 19.01 -39.77 27.43
CA VAL A 210 18.04 -40.15 28.50
C VAL A 210 18.61 -40.38 29.92
N LYS A 211 19.90 -40.21 30.22
CA LYS A 211 20.46 -40.64 31.51
C LYS A 211 20.96 -39.52 32.43
N LEU A 212 20.25 -38.38 32.46
CA LEU A 212 20.37 -37.40 33.57
C LEU A 212 20.10 -38.06 34.93
N VAL A 213 19.14 -38.97 34.94
CA VAL A 213 18.70 -39.78 36.06
C VAL A 213 19.78 -40.75 36.57
N GLU A 214 20.69 -41.18 35.69
CA GLU A 214 21.82 -42.04 36.04
C GLU A 214 23.13 -41.25 36.20
N HIS A 215 23.06 -39.91 36.16
CA HIS A 215 24.22 -39.07 36.38
C HIS A 215 24.76 -39.35 37.78
N ARG A 216 26.06 -39.67 37.88
CA ARG A 216 26.70 -40.12 39.13
C ARG A 216 26.45 -39.18 40.32
N ALA A 217 26.33 -37.88 40.05
CA ALA A 217 26.03 -36.87 41.07
C ALA A 217 24.65 -37.02 41.75
N LEU A 218 23.69 -37.66 41.08
CA LEU A 218 22.32 -37.91 41.59
C LEU A 218 22.14 -39.34 42.13
N LEU A 219 23.18 -40.16 42.07
CA LEU A 219 23.19 -41.49 42.68
C LEU A 219 23.67 -41.35 44.14
N PRO A 220 22.97 -41.95 45.11
CA PRO A 220 23.48 -42.06 46.48
C PRO A 220 24.82 -42.80 46.49
N SER A 221 25.80 -42.24 47.18
CA SER A 221 27.11 -42.83 47.46
C SER A 221 27.14 -43.35 48.90
N GLU A 222 27.94 -44.39 49.18
CA GLU A 222 28.20 -44.86 50.55
C GLU A 222 28.84 -43.79 51.45
N GLN A 223 29.38 -42.73 50.84
CA GLN A 223 29.98 -41.57 51.53
C GLN A 223 29.01 -40.41 51.77
N ASP A 224 27.78 -40.46 51.24
CA ASP A 224 26.80 -39.40 51.43
C ASP A 224 26.15 -39.50 52.83
N GLU A 225 25.91 -38.34 53.47
CA GLU A 225 25.08 -38.31 54.67
C GLU A 225 23.65 -38.82 54.37
N PRO A 226 22.94 -39.44 55.34
CA PRO A 226 21.61 -40.02 55.10
C PRO A 226 20.60 -39.03 54.50
N GLN A 227 20.66 -37.76 54.90
CA GLN A 227 19.80 -36.70 54.37
C GLN A 227 20.15 -36.35 52.91
N THR A 228 21.44 -36.31 52.57
CA THR A 228 21.92 -36.07 51.19
C THR A 228 21.55 -37.22 50.26
N ALA A 229 21.66 -38.47 50.72
CA ALA A 229 21.25 -39.64 49.97
C ALA A 229 19.73 -39.64 49.69
N LEU A 230 18.92 -39.25 50.67
CA LEU A 230 17.46 -39.15 50.56
C LEU A 230 17.05 -38.00 49.62
N LEU A 231 17.73 -36.86 49.69
CA LEU A 231 17.57 -35.72 48.78
C LEU A 231 17.92 -36.10 47.33
N LYS A 232 19.05 -36.78 47.10
CA LYS A 232 19.45 -37.27 45.77
C LYS A 232 18.41 -38.22 45.18
N ALA A 233 17.91 -39.16 45.99
CA ALA A 233 16.88 -40.10 45.56
C ALA A 233 15.55 -39.39 45.23
N ALA A 234 15.11 -38.46 46.09
CA ALA A 234 13.89 -37.68 45.89
C ALA A 234 13.97 -36.78 44.64
N TYR A 235 15.11 -36.11 44.42
CA TYR A 235 15.32 -35.26 43.26
C TYR A 235 15.40 -36.07 41.96
N ARG A 236 16.06 -37.23 42.00
CA ARG A 236 16.12 -38.17 40.87
C ARG A 236 14.73 -38.67 40.47
N ASP A 237 13.92 -39.09 41.44
CA ASP A 237 12.54 -39.53 41.22
C ASP A 237 11.66 -38.41 40.65
N TRP A 238 11.84 -37.18 41.15
CA TRP A 238 11.21 -35.99 40.60
C TRP A 238 11.60 -35.74 39.12
N LEU A 239 12.88 -35.83 38.77
CA LEU A 239 13.36 -35.71 37.39
C LEU A 239 12.81 -36.81 36.47
N GLU A 240 12.77 -38.05 36.93
CA GLU A 240 12.20 -39.19 36.18
C GLU A 240 10.73 -38.96 35.85
N ARG A 241 9.95 -38.50 36.84
CA ARG A 241 8.54 -38.15 36.62
C ARG A 241 8.38 -37.02 35.62
N LEU A 242 9.18 -35.96 35.73
CA LEU A 242 9.14 -34.82 34.80
C LEU A 242 9.36 -35.27 33.36
N VAL A 243 10.39 -36.08 33.10
CA VAL A 243 10.71 -36.58 31.76
C VAL A 243 9.60 -37.49 31.22
N ARG A 244 9.11 -38.44 32.03
CA ARG A 244 8.02 -39.36 31.64
C ARG A 244 6.72 -38.62 31.31
N THR A 245 6.35 -37.64 32.14
CA THR A 245 5.15 -36.82 31.91
C THR A 245 5.30 -36.03 30.61
N PHE A 246 6.46 -35.43 30.37
CA PHE A 246 6.73 -34.70 29.13
C PHE A 246 6.62 -35.59 27.88
N GLU A 247 7.23 -36.78 27.91
CA GLU A 247 7.16 -37.75 26.80
C GLU A 247 5.72 -38.20 26.52
N THR A 248 4.95 -38.46 27.59
CA THR A 248 3.55 -38.91 27.50
C THR A 248 2.63 -37.80 26.99
N GLN A 249 2.88 -36.54 27.39
CA GLN A 249 2.01 -35.39 27.09
C GLN A 249 2.48 -34.54 25.90
N LYS A 250 3.55 -34.97 25.19
CA LYS A 250 4.12 -34.26 24.03
C LYS A 250 3.10 -33.90 22.95
N GLY A 251 2.07 -34.73 22.76
CA GLY A 251 0.96 -34.46 21.84
C GLY A 251 0.10 -33.25 22.25
N ILE A 252 -0.25 -33.14 23.54
CA ILE A 252 -1.01 -32.00 24.09
C ILE A 252 -0.21 -30.71 23.94
N TYR A 253 1.09 -30.77 24.23
CA TYR A 253 2.00 -29.65 24.03
C TYR A 253 2.09 -29.22 22.56
N THR A 254 2.22 -30.17 21.63
CA THR A 254 2.26 -29.89 20.18
C THR A 254 0.96 -29.24 19.72
N VAL A 255 -0.19 -29.70 20.24
CA VAL A 255 -1.50 -29.10 19.96
C VAL A 255 -1.58 -27.68 20.54
N ALA A 256 -1.13 -27.44 21.78
CA ALA A 256 -1.05 -26.10 22.36
C ALA A 256 -0.24 -25.16 21.46
N ASN A 257 0.92 -25.58 20.97
CA ASN A 257 1.72 -24.82 19.99
C ASN A 257 1.01 -24.60 18.65
N GLN A 258 0.18 -25.54 18.19
CA GLN A 258 -0.64 -25.34 16.99
C GLN A 258 -1.77 -24.33 17.19
N PHE A 259 -2.38 -24.28 18.39
CA PHE A 259 -3.32 -23.20 18.76
C PHE A 259 -2.63 -21.84 18.72
N PHE A 260 -1.40 -21.77 19.26
CA PHE A 260 -0.52 -20.63 19.05
C PHE A 260 -0.01 -20.47 17.60
N ARG A 261 -0.55 -21.13 16.55
CA ARG A 261 -0.17 -20.96 15.12
C ARG A 261 -1.34 -20.64 14.14
N LYS A 262 -2.61 -20.60 14.56
CA LYS A 262 -3.82 -20.14 13.80
C LYS A 262 -4.09 -18.61 13.68
N GLY A 263 -4.08 -18.04 12.48
CA GLY A 263 -3.78 -16.64 12.08
C GLY A 263 -4.42 -15.38 12.70
N GLN A 264 -4.47 -15.22 14.03
CA GLN A 264 -4.64 -13.90 14.67
C GLN A 264 -3.42 -13.54 15.54
N PRO A 265 -3.04 -12.25 15.66
CA PRO A 265 -1.87 -11.81 16.44
C PRO A 265 -2.09 -11.84 17.96
N LEU A 266 -3.34 -11.91 18.44
CA LEU A 266 -3.75 -11.82 19.85
C LEU A 266 -4.53 -13.06 20.28
N LEU A 267 -4.35 -13.48 21.54
CA LEU A 267 -5.07 -14.62 22.14
C LEU A 267 -6.32 -14.12 22.88
N SER A 268 -7.47 -14.78 22.68
CA SER A 268 -8.67 -14.53 23.49
C SER A 268 -8.54 -15.09 24.90
N GLN A 269 -9.42 -14.70 25.84
CA GLN A 269 -9.45 -15.33 27.17
C GLN A 269 -9.64 -16.84 27.09
N ALA A 270 -10.56 -17.31 26.24
CA ALA A 270 -10.82 -18.72 26.07
C ALA A 270 -9.56 -19.46 25.57
N ASP A 271 -8.83 -18.86 24.61
CA ASP A 271 -7.56 -19.40 24.14
C ASP A 271 -6.53 -19.46 25.27
N LEU A 272 -6.35 -18.36 26.03
CA LEU A 272 -5.41 -18.29 27.15
C LEU A 272 -5.73 -19.33 28.24
N GLU A 273 -7.01 -19.47 28.61
CA GLU A 273 -7.47 -20.44 29.59
C GLU A 273 -7.26 -21.88 29.10
N GLU A 274 -7.60 -22.17 27.84
CA GLU A 274 -7.38 -23.49 27.23
C GLU A 274 -5.88 -23.84 27.16
N ILE A 275 -5.05 -22.88 26.75
CA ILE A 275 -3.59 -23.00 26.69
C ILE A 275 -3.00 -23.21 28.07
N SER A 276 -3.37 -22.38 29.04
CA SER A 276 -2.87 -22.47 30.42
C SER A 276 -3.30 -23.79 31.05
N ALA A 277 -4.52 -24.27 30.79
CA ALA A 277 -4.99 -25.58 31.23
C ALA A 277 -4.18 -26.72 30.61
N LYS A 278 -3.93 -26.69 29.29
CA LYS A 278 -3.09 -27.69 28.59
C LYS A 278 -1.64 -27.69 29.09
N TYR A 279 -1.08 -26.50 29.33
CA TYR A 279 0.27 -26.33 29.87
C TYR A 279 0.33 -26.84 31.32
N ALA A 280 -0.62 -26.43 32.16
CA ALA A 280 -0.75 -26.93 33.52
C ALA A 280 -0.91 -28.46 33.54
N GLN A 281 -1.76 -29.05 32.69
CA GLN A 281 -1.91 -30.51 32.61
C GLN A 281 -0.61 -31.23 32.23
N THR A 282 0.24 -30.60 31.41
CA THR A 282 1.55 -31.15 31.02
C THR A 282 2.57 -31.11 32.17
N PHE A 283 2.38 -30.21 33.14
CA PHE A 283 3.42 -29.80 34.09
C PHE A 283 2.98 -29.77 35.58
N ALA A 284 1.72 -30.09 35.87
CA ALA A 284 1.06 -29.90 37.18
C ALA A 284 1.68 -30.76 38.30
N ASP A 285 2.14 -31.96 37.98
CA ASP A 285 2.57 -32.94 38.98
C ASP A 285 4.10 -32.99 39.19
N GLY A 286 4.87 -32.16 38.47
CA GLY A 286 6.30 -32.45 38.25
C GLY A 286 7.28 -31.30 38.35
N LEU A 287 6.86 -30.07 38.72
CA LEU A 287 7.73 -28.88 38.62
C LEU A 287 7.84 -28.04 39.92
N THR A 288 7.47 -28.60 41.07
CA THR A 288 7.40 -27.84 42.32
C THR A 288 8.22 -28.46 43.45
N TYR A 289 8.78 -27.61 44.32
CA TYR A 289 9.43 -28.04 45.56
C TYR A 289 8.45 -28.75 46.50
N THR A 290 7.14 -28.61 46.35
CA THR A 290 6.14 -29.37 47.11
C THR A 290 6.20 -30.87 46.87
N GLY A 291 6.49 -31.32 45.64
CA GLY A 291 6.68 -32.75 45.35
C GLY A 291 7.96 -33.31 45.96
N LEU A 292 9.02 -32.50 45.98
CA LEU A 292 10.30 -32.83 46.63
C LEU A 292 10.16 -32.83 48.16
N ALA A 293 9.47 -31.81 48.70
CA ALA A 293 9.17 -31.62 50.11
C ALA A 293 8.33 -32.77 50.67
N ALA A 294 7.36 -33.27 49.90
CA ALA A 294 6.58 -34.46 50.27
C ALA A 294 7.44 -35.72 50.37
N ALA A 295 8.42 -35.89 49.47
CA ALA A 295 9.35 -37.02 49.50
C ALA A 295 10.38 -36.92 50.64
N LEU A 296 10.74 -35.68 51.02
CA LEU A 296 11.67 -35.36 52.11
C LEU A 296 10.98 -35.21 53.48
N ASN A 297 9.64 -35.13 53.51
CA ASN A 297 8.82 -34.78 54.68
C ASN A 297 9.24 -33.45 55.36
N VAL A 298 9.51 -32.42 54.55
CA VAL A 298 9.89 -31.07 54.98
C VAL A 298 8.93 -30.04 54.40
N SER A 299 9.05 -28.76 54.78
CA SER A 299 8.31 -27.69 54.10
C SER A 299 8.85 -27.44 52.68
N ALA A 300 8.07 -26.80 51.81
CA ALA A 300 8.55 -26.45 50.47
C ALA A 300 9.74 -25.47 50.51
N GLU A 301 9.74 -24.56 51.48
CA GLU A 301 10.82 -23.58 51.72
C GLU A 301 12.09 -24.27 52.22
N GLU A 302 11.95 -25.28 53.09
CA GLU A 302 13.06 -26.11 53.55
C GLU A 302 13.64 -26.97 52.43
N ALA A 303 12.78 -27.57 51.58
CA ALA A 303 13.22 -28.33 50.42
C ALA A 303 13.97 -27.46 49.40
N GLU A 304 13.52 -26.23 49.18
CA GLU A 304 14.19 -25.24 48.32
C GLU A 304 15.54 -24.82 48.89
N ALA A 305 15.60 -24.49 50.18
CA ALA A 305 16.85 -24.15 50.88
C ALA A 305 17.88 -25.29 50.76
N LEU A 306 17.46 -26.52 51.05
CA LEU A 306 18.30 -27.72 50.94
C LEU A 306 18.83 -27.95 49.53
N VAL A 307 18.05 -27.64 48.49
CA VAL A 307 18.50 -27.76 47.10
C VAL A 307 19.47 -26.63 46.74
N SER A 308 19.22 -25.41 47.24
CA SER A 308 20.06 -24.23 46.97
C SER A 308 21.43 -24.28 47.65
N GLU A 309 21.55 -24.94 48.80
CA GLU A 309 22.80 -25.13 49.54
C GLU A 309 23.73 -26.19 48.92
N GLN A 310 23.23 -27.01 47.99
CA GLN A 310 24.00 -28.12 47.40
C GLN A 310 24.70 -27.71 46.09
N ASP A 311 26.01 -27.92 46.03
CA ASP A 311 26.87 -27.41 44.94
C ASP A 311 26.89 -28.31 43.68
N TRP A 312 25.79 -29.00 43.36
CA TRP A 312 25.74 -29.94 42.23
C TRP A 312 25.40 -29.25 40.92
N ALA A 313 26.36 -29.22 40.00
CA ALA A 313 26.21 -28.60 38.68
C ALA A 313 24.98 -29.08 37.90
N VAL A 314 24.57 -30.35 38.06
CA VAL A 314 23.42 -30.94 37.36
C VAL A 314 22.10 -30.42 37.91
N ILE A 315 21.95 -30.31 39.23
CA ILE A 315 20.72 -29.78 39.86
C ILE A 315 20.52 -28.33 39.43
N ARG A 316 21.54 -27.47 39.59
CA ARG A 316 21.46 -26.07 39.16
C ARG A 316 21.18 -25.91 37.67
N LEU A 317 21.72 -26.80 36.84
CA LEU A 317 21.50 -26.76 35.40
C LEU A 317 20.05 -27.10 35.06
N VAL A 318 19.46 -28.11 35.70
CA VAL A 318 18.04 -28.45 35.49
C VAL A 318 17.13 -27.37 36.06
N ASP A 319 17.46 -26.85 37.25
CA ASP A 319 16.66 -25.83 37.91
C ASP A 319 16.58 -24.55 37.07
N ARG A 320 17.74 -24.01 36.70
CA ARG A 320 17.86 -22.74 35.99
C ARG A 320 17.42 -22.80 34.53
N ASN A 321 17.67 -23.91 33.84
CA ASN A 321 17.42 -23.97 32.39
C ASN A 321 16.11 -24.68 32.02
N ILE A 322 15.47 -25.37 32.97
CA ILE A 322 14.26 -26.15 32.71
C ILE A 322 13.15 -25.76 33.69
N ARG A 323 13.33 -25.88 35.00
CA ARG A 323 12.24 -25.62 35.97
C ARG A 323 11.85 -24.15 36.01
N GLU A 324 12.81 -23.25 36.23
CA GLU A 324 12.56 -21.82 36.35
C GLU A 324 11.90 -21.22 35.09
N PRO A 325 12.37 -21.49 33.85
CA PRO A 325 11.72 -20.97 32.65
C PRO A 325 10.29 -21.48 32.45
N LEU A 326 10.01 -22.76 32.77
CA LEU A 326 8.67 -23.33 32.64
C LEU A 326 7.70 -22.73 33.68
N ASN A 327 8.15 -22.56 34.93
CA ASN A 327 7.36 -21.91 35.99
C ASN A 327 7.11 -20.43 35.68
N SER A 328 8.14 -19.72 35.24
CA SER A 328 8.09 -18.32 34.81
C SER A 328 7.11 -18.11 33.65
N PHE A 329 7.12 -19.03 32.67
CA PHE A 329 6.17 -19.01 31.56
C PHE A 329 4.73 -19.35 32.00
N GLN A 330 4.54 -20.31 32.90
CA GLN A 330 3.21 -20.60 33.48
C GLN A 330 2.65 -19.39 34.23
N ASN A 331 3.50 -18.70 34.99
CA ASN A 331 3.15 -17.47 35.68
C ASN A 331 2.82 -16.33 34.73
N LEU A 332 3.50 -16.22 33.59
CA LEU A 332 3.16 -15.27 32.53
C LEU A 332 1.77 -15.53 31.94
N LEU A 333 1.41 -16.79 31.68
CA LEU A 333 0.07 -17.17 31.23
C LEU A 333 -1.00 -16.86 32.30
N ARG A 334 -0.70 -17.15 33.57
CA ARG A 334 -1.58 -16.79 34.69
C ARG A 334 -1.74 -15.29 34.83
N LEU A 335 -0.68 -14.52 34.66
CA LEU A 335 -0.71 -13.05 34.67
C LEU A 335 -1.64 -12.52 33.59
N GLY A 336 -1.53 -13.06 32.36
CA GLY A 336 -2.46 -12.74 31.27
C GLY A 336 -3.91 -13.05 31.63
N ILE A 337 -4.20 -14.26 32.12
CA ILE A 337 -5.57 -14.68 32.50
C ILE A 337 -6.13 -13.83 33.65
N THR A 338 -5.36 -13.64 34.71
CA THR A 338 -5.77 -12.83 35.87
C THR A 338 -6.04 -11.39 35.44
N THR A 339 -5.21 -10.84 34.57
CA THR A 339 -5.43 -9.49 34.06
C THR A 339 -6.66 -9.41 33.16
N TYR A 340 -6.88 -10.38 32.26
CA TYR A 340 -8.10 -10.44 31.44
C TYR A 340 -9.35 -10.53 32.33
N ARG A 341 -9.37 -11.43 33.32
CA ARG A 341 -10.51 -11.60 34.23
C ARG A 341 -10.78 -10.36 35.07
N PHE A 342 -9.72 -9.73 35.58
CA PHE A 342 -9.83 -8.46 36.30
C PHE A 342 -10.46 -7.40 35.39
N TYR A 343 -9.92 -7.27 34.18
CA TYR A 343 -10.40 -6.36 33.17
C TYR A 343 -11.87 -6.60 32.80
N THR A 344 -12.30 -7.83 32.50
CA THR A 344 -13.70 -8.17 32.19
C THR A 344 -14.64 -7.88 33.36
N ARG A 345 -14.19 -8.13 34.60
CA ARG A 345 -15.00 -7.87 35.80
C ARG A 345 -15.29 -6.38 36.01
N LEU A 346 -14.36 -5.50 35.62
CA LEU A 346 -14.53 -4.05 35.73
C LEU A 346 -15.57 -3.49 34.76
N GLN A 347 -15.93 -4.23 33.71
CA GLN A 347 -16.84 -3.76 32.68
C GLN A 347 -18.31 -3.75 33.16
N THR A 348 -18.67 -2.75 33.95
CA THR A 348 -20.01 -2.62 34.55
C THR A 348 -20.95 -1.72 33.75
N ASP A 349 -20.41 -0.79 32.96
CA ASP A 349 -21.18 0.13 32.12
C ASP A 349 -21.46 -0.49 30.75
N GLN A 350 -22.57 -0.11 30.11
CA GLN A 350 -22.94 -0.55 28.76
C GLN A 350 -23.06 0.65 27.82
N LEU A 351 -22.69 0.47 26.55
CA LEU A 351 -22.98 1.47 25.51
C LEU A 351 -24.49 1.68 25.37
N SER A 352 -24.90 2.88 24.95
CA SER A 352 -26.32 3.17 24.74
C SER A 352 -26.93 2.37 23.57
N SER A 353 -26.10 1.92 22.63
CA SER A 353 -26.47 1.05 21.51
C SER A 353 -25.25 0.21 21.11
N GLY A 354 -25.49 -0.95 20.52
CA GLY A 354 -24.46 -1.73 19.82
C GLY A 354 -24.23 -1.30 18.38
N THR A 355 -25.15 -0.57 17.80
CA THR A 355 -25.17 -0.32 16.36
C THR A 355 -24.60 1.05 16.04
N LEU A 356 -23.59 1.07 15.18
CA LEU A 356 -23.02 2.28 14.60
C LEU A 356 -23.26 2.28 13.09
N ARG A 357 -24.09 3.22 12.61
CA ARG A 357 -24.36 3.42 11.20
C ARG A 357 -23.85 4.76 10.72
N PHE A 358 -23.08 4.72 9.63
CA PHE A 358 -22.44 5.90 9.08
C PHE A 358 -22.29 5.76 7.56
N GLN A 359 -21.99 6.86 6.89
CA GLN A 359 -21.78 6.88 5.44
C GLN A 359 -20.75 7.95 5.07
N PHE A 360 -20.24 7.89 3.85
CA PHE A 360 -19.38 8.96 3.33
C PHE A 360 -20.15 10.28 3.25
N ARG A 361 -19.49 11.36 3.68
CA ARG A 361 -20.05 12.72 3.58
C ARG A 361 -20.01 13.18 2.14
N LYS A 362 -20.93 14.07 1.77
CA LYS A 362 -20.87 14.72 0.48
C LYS A 362 -19.71 15.71 0.48
N GLU A 363 -18.99 15.73 -0.63
CA GLU A 363 -17.83 16.61 -0.78
C GLU A 363 -18.17 18.09 -0.55
N ALA A 364 -19.35 18.55 -0.99
CA ALA A 364 -19.81 19.93 -0.77
C ALA A 364 -19.93 20.28 0.72
N ASP A 365 -20.42 19.35 1.55
CA ASP A 365 -20.59 19.56 2.99
C ASP A 365 -19.22 19.60 3.68
N ILE A 366 -18.29 18.74 3.25
CA ILE A 366 -16.89 18.77 3.73
C ILE A 366 -16.23 20.11 3.38
N LYS A 367 -16.37 20.57 2.12
CA LYS A 367 -15.83 21.86 1.69
C LYS A 367 -16.39 23.00 2.54
N GLN A 368 -17.68 22.99 2.83
CA GLN A 368 -18.31 24.01 3.65
C GLN A 368 -17.72 24.06 5.07
N ASP A 369 -17.56 22.91 5.73
CA ASP A 369 -16.98 22.83 7.07
C ASP A 369 -15.53 23.35 7.08
N ILE A 370 -14.72 22.95 6.10
CA ILE A 370 -13.33 23.41 5.96
C ILE A 370 -13.30 24.93 5.72
N LEU A 371 -14.15 25.45 4.84
CA LEU A 371 -14.25 26.90 4.57
C LEU A 371 -14.64 27.69 5.81
N GLU A 372 -15.54 27.17 6.64
CA GLU A 372 -15.93 27.83 7.90
C GLU A 372 -14.75 27.90 8.88
N GLN A 373 -13.96 26.82 9.00
CA GLN A 373 -12.75 26.84 9.84
C GLN A 373 -11.67 27.76 9.29
N ILE A 374 -11.51 27.85 7.97
CA ILE A 374 -10.57 28.79 7.34
C ILE A 374 -11.01 30.23 7.61
N LYS A 375 -12.31 30.54 7.49
CA LYS A 375 -12.85 31.89 7.78
C LYS A 375 -12.56 32.32 9.21
N ASN A 376 -12.73 31.41 10.17
CA ASN A 376 -12.52 31.66 11.60
C ASN A 376 -11.05 31.54 12.06
N SER A 377 -10.14 31.22 11.15
CA SER A 377 -8.70 31.06 11.45
C SER A 377 -7.98 32.39 11.69
N SER A 378 -6.77 32.31 12.25
CA SER A 378 -5.81 33.42 12.38
C SER A 378 -5.06 33.74 11.08
N LEU A 379 -5.32 33.03 9.98
CA LEU A 379 -4.64 33.27 8.70
C LEU A 379 -4.91 34.70 8.17
N THR A 380 -3.96 35.23 7.40
CA THR A 380 -4.13 36.52 6.72
C THR A 380 -5.27 36.45 5.69
N GLN A 381 -5.84 37.60 5.32
CA GLN A 381 -6.91 37.64 4.30
C GLN A 381 -6.47 37.08 2.94
N GLU A 382 -5.20 37.27 2.58
CA GLU A 382 -4.62 36.72 1.36
C GLU A 382 -4.57 35.19 1.41
N HIS A 383 -4.05 34.60 2.50
CA HIS A 383 -3.99 33.15 2.65
C HIS A 383 -5.38 32.51 2.78
N LYS A 384 -6.35 33.20 3.41
CA LYS A 384 -7.76 32.77 3.44
C LYS A 384 -8.35 32.69 2.03
N ARG A 385 -8.12 33.73 1.20
CA ARG A 385 -8.59 33.74 -0.19
C ARG A 385 -7.94 32.62 -1.00
N LEU A 386 -6.62 32.45 -0.89
CA LEU A 386 -5.88 31.41 -1.62
C LEU A 386 -6.38 30.00 -1.26
N THR A 387 -6.48 29.69 0.03
CA THR A 387 -6.96 28.38 0.50
C THR A 387 -8.42 28.12 0.09
N GLN A 388 -9.26 29.15 0.06
CA GLN A 388 -10.62 29.08 -0.47
C GLN A 388 -10.64 28.78 -1.98
N GLU A 389 -9.90 29.54 -2.79
CA GLU A 389 -9.83 29.36 -4.25
C GLU A 389 -9.34 27.94 -4.61
N VAL A 390 -8.33 27.45 -3.90
CA VAL A 390 -7.81 26.10 -4.08
C VAL A 390 -8.85 25.05 -3.73
N LEU A 391 -9.54 25.18 -2.59
CA LEU A 391 -10.56 24.23 -2.14
C LEU A 391 -11.79 24.22 -3.05
N GLU A 392 -12.19 25.36 -3.59
CA GLU A 392 -13.30 25.46 -4.54
C GLU A 392 -12.92 24.85 -5.90
N GLY A 393 -11.69 25.07 -6.37
CA GLY A 393 -11.20 24.60 -7.67
C GLY A 393 -10.79 23.12 -7.75
N HIS A 394 -10.57 22.44 -6.62
CA HIS A 394 -10.03 21.07 -6.59
C HIS A 394 -10.87 20.11 -5.74
N PRO A 395 -10.84 18.80 -6.03
CA PRO A 395 -11.38 17.79 -5.13
C PRO A 395 -10.75 17.87 -3.74
N VAL A 396 -11.54 17.67 -2.68
CA VAL A 396 -11.08 17.80 -1.28
C VAL A 396 -9.86 16.94 -0.96
N ASP A 397 -9.81 15.71 -1.47
CA ASP A 397 -8.67 14.79 -1.27
C ASP A 397 -7.37 15.24 -1.96
N THR A 398 -7.46 16.12 -2.94
CA THR A 398 -6.29 16.66 -3.67
C THR A 398 -5.99 18.12 -3.35
N SER A 399 -6.84 18.78 -2.55
CA SER A 399 -6.76 20.23 -2.33
C SER A 399 -5.50 20.66 -1.56
N VAL A 400 -4.99 19.82 -0.64
CA VAL A 400 -3.72 20.09 0.06
C VAL A 400 -2.55 20.13 -0.94
N ASN A 401 -2.48 19.15 -1.84
CA ASN A 401 -1.44 19.10 -2.86
C ASN A 401 -1.59 20.22 -3.90
N ALA A 402 -2.83 20.62 -4.21
CA ALA A 402 -3.09 21.78 -5.05
C ALA A 402 -2.63 23.08 -4.38
N LEU A 403 -2.84 23.22 -3.06
CA LEU A 403 -2.39 24.38 -2.28
C LEU A 403 -0.86 24.48 -2.30
N LEU A 404 -0.17 23.36 -2.05
CA LEU A 404 1.29 23.29 -2.10
C LEU A 404 1.84 23.74 -3.46
N LYS A 405 1.27 23.25 -4.56
CA LYS A 405 1.68 23.66 -5.91
C LYS A 405 1.45 25.13 -6.18
N GLU A 406 0.33 25.66 -5.70
CA GLU A 406 0.00 27.06 -5.92
C GLU A 406 0.90 27.99 -5.10
N LEU A 407 1.22 27.62 -3.85
CA LEU A 407 2.21 28.33 -3.03
C LEU A 407 3.61 28.26 -3.67
N ASP A 408 4.05 27.09 -4.12
CA ASP A 408 5.34 26.95 -4.82
C ASP A 408 5.38 27.79 -6.11
N ARG A 409 4.26 27.88 -6.83
CA ARG A 409 4.13 28.73 -8.03
C ARG A 409 4.24 30.21 -7.69
N ILE A 410 3.55 30.67 -6.65
CA ILE A 410 3.59 32.06 -6.17
C ILE A 410 5.01 32.41 -5.71
N PHE A 411 5.61 31.57 -4.86
CA PHE A 411 6.96 31.77 -4.35
C PHE A 411 8.01 31.82 -5.48
N THR A 412 7.85 30.97 -6.50
CA THR A 412 8.71 30.99 -7.70
C THR A 412 8.59 32.32 -8.47
N SER A 413 7.39 32.91 -8.53
CA SER A 413 7.18 34.25 -9.11
C SER A 413 7.93 35.31 -8.30
N HIS A 414 7.79 35.29 -6.97
CA HIS A 414 8.46 36.25 -6.08
C HIS A 414 9.99 36.17 -6.19
N LEU A 415 10.56 34.97 -6.30
CA LEU A 415 12.00 34.79 -6.54
C LEU A 415 12.42 35.44 -7.86
N SER A 416 11.63 35.24 -8.92
CA SER A 416 11.92 35.78 -10.26
C SER A 416 11.83 37.32 -10.27
N GLU A 417 10.80 37.89 -9.65
CA GLU A 417 10.57 39.33 -9.53
C GLU A 417 11.68 40.03 -8.72
N ARG A 418 12.26 39.33 -7.73
CA ARG A 418 13.39 39.81 -6.92
C ARG A 418 14.76 39.55 -7.57
N GLY A 419 14.78 39.15 -8.83
CA GLY A 419 16.00 39.06 -9.65
C GLY A 419 16.84 37.80 -9.41
N ILE A 420 16.26 36.73 -8.88
CA ILE A 420 16.95 35.44 -8.75
C ILE A 420 17.02 34.74 -10.10
N ASP A 421 18.23 34.25 -10.44
CA ASP A 421 18.50 33.55 -11.69
C ASP A 421 17.58 32.32 -11.86
N PRO A 422 16.83 32.22 -12.98
CA PRO A 422 15.96 31.07 -13.28
C PRO A 422 16.65 29.71 -13.15
N SER A 423 17.95 29.62 -13.47
CA SER A 423 18.73 28.38 -13.35
C SER A 423 18.96 27.93 -11.91
N LYS A 424 18.85 28.86 -10.93
CA LYS A 424 19.05 28.60 -9.51
C LYS A 424 17.75 28.38 -8.73
N ILE A 425 16.59 28.78 -9.26
CA ILE A 425 15.29 28.73 -8.59
C ILE A 425 15.03 27.36 -7.94
N GLN A 426 15.21 26.27 -8.69
CA GLN A 426 14.93 24.92 -8.17
C GLN A 426 15.85 24.55 -7.00
N SER A 427 17.15 24.86 -7.10
CA SER A 427 18.10 24.64 -6.02
C SER A 427 17.80 25.52 -4.80
N THR A 428 17.36 26.76 -5.02
CA THR A 428 16.97 27.69 -3.97
C THR A 428 15.74 27.19 -3.22
N LEU A 429 14.69 26.76 -3.93
CA LEU A 429 13.48 26.18 -3.35
C LEU A 429 13.80 24.97 -2.47
N LEU A 430 14.66 24.07 -2.96
CA LEU A 430 15.05 22.87 -2.20
C LEU A 430 15.80 23.23 -0.91
N ASN A 431 16.82 24.09 -0.99
CA ASN A 431 17.59 24.49 0.19
C ASN A 431 16.76 25.29 1.20
N LEU A 432 15.83 26.12 0.74
CA LEU A 432 14.91 26.85 1.63
C LEU A 432 13.95 25.89 2.34
N LYS A 433 13.44 24.90 1.62
CA LYS A 433 12.58 23.85 2.17
C LYS A 433 13.30 23.03 3.24
N ASP A 434 14.53 22.61 2.97
CA ASP A 434 15.35 21.84 3.92
C ASP A 434 15.64 22.66 5.20
N PHE A 435 15.94 23.95 5.03
CA PHE A 435 16.20 24.86 6.14
C PHE A 435 14.94 25.06 7.01
N VAL A 436 13.79 25.38 6.40
CA VAL A 436 12.52 25.56 7.12
C VAL A 436 12.09 24.26 7.82
N GLY A 437 12.26 23.11 7.18
CA GLY A 437 11.97 21.81 7.79
C GLY A 437 12.84 21.53 9.02
N THR A 438 14.14 21.80 8.93
CA THR A 438 15.08 21.64 10.06
C THR A 438 14.72 22.61 11.19
N LEU A 439 14.38 23.86 10.86
CA LEU A 439 14.00 24.88 11.83
C LEU A 439 12.70 24.53 12.57
N ASN A 440 11.70 23.99 11.86
CA ASN A 440 10.47 23.50 12.47
C ASN A 440 10.72 22.35 13.46
N SER A 441 11.61 21.41 13.12
CA SER A 441 11.98 20.34 14.05
C SER A 441 12.55 20.90 15.36
N VAL A 442 13.35 21.96 15.28
CA VAL A 442 13.89 22.63 16.47
C VAL A 442 12.78 23.31 17.27
N PHE A 443 11.79 23.92 16.62
CA PHE A 443 10.65 24.54 17.31
C PHE A 443 9.71 23.52 17.97
N LEU A 444 9.62 22.30 17.46
CA LEU A 444 8.87 21.23 18.11
C LEU A 444 9.51 20.82 19.44
N ASP A 445 10.85 20.77 19.49
CA ASP A 445 11.60 20.43 20.70
C ASP A 445 11.74 21.64 21.65
N HIS A 446 11.79 22.86 21.11
CA HIS A 446 12.05 24.12 21.81
C HIS A 446 11.09 25.25 21.34
N PRO A 447 9.80 25.18 21.70
CA PRO A 447 8.77 26.11 21.23
C PRO A 447 9.02 27.57 21.63
N GLU A 448 9.75 27.82 22.72
CA GLU A 448 10.12 29.14 23.22
C GLU A 448 11.02 29.94 22.25
N LEU A 449 11.72 29.24 21.33
CA LEU A 449 12.67 29.86 20.40
C LEU A 449 12.02 30.36 19.10
N LYS A 450 10.75 30.00 18.86
CA LYS A 450 10.03 30.36 17.64
C LYS A 450 9.92 31.88 17.47
N GLU A 451 9.36 32.56 18.46
CA GLU A 451 9.10 34.00 18.39
C GLU A 451 10.39 34.84 18.23
N PRO A 452 11.47 34.62 19.01
CA PRO A 452 12.73 35.37 18.85
C PRO A 452 13.38 35.18 17.47
N ILE A 453 13.39 33.96 16.94
CA ILE A 453 14.03 33.66 15.66
C ILE A 453 13.22 34.24 14.49
N MET A 454 11.89 34.17 14.53
CA MET A 454 11.04 34.74 13.49
C MET A 454 11.16 36.27 13.41
N ARG A 455 11.31 36.96 14.55
CA ARG A 455 11.58 38.40 14.57
C ARG A 455 12.95 38.76 14.01
N ALA A 456 13.98 37.94 14.26
CA ALA A 456 15.30 38.16 13.67
C ALA A 456 15.25 38.11 12.13
N PHE A 457 14.44 37.22 11.53
CA PHE A 457 14.24 37.20 10.08
C PHE A 457 13.50 38.43 9.51
N LEU A 458 12.80 39.20 10.36
CA LEU A 458 12.16 40.47 10.00
C LEU A 458 13.05 41.71 10.23
N GLY A 459 14.27 41.53 10.75
CA GLY A 459 15.25 42.60 10.92
C GLY A 459 15.62 42.97 12.37
N ASP A 460 15.05 42.27 13.37
CA ASP A 460 15.33 42.53 14.80
C ASP A 460 16.64 41.87 15.32
N GLY A 461 17.61 41.61 14.44
CA GLY A 461 18.92 41.01 14.78
C GLY A 461 19.39 39.96 13.77
N ASP A 462 20.57 39.36 13.98
CA ASP A 462 21.03 38.22 13.17
C ASP A 462 20.43 36.91 13.74
N PRO A 463 19.67 36.12 12.95
CA PRO A 463 19.16 34.82 13.36
C PRO A 463 20.23 33.85 13.89
N VAL A 464 21.47 33.97 13.41
CA VAL A 464 22.61 33.17 13.88
C VAL A 464 22.96 33.49 15.33
N ASP A 465 22.88 34.76 15.73
CA ASP A 465 23.17 35.19 17.10
C ASP A 465 22.10 34.68 18.07
N VAL A 466 20.83 34.71 17.66
CA VAL A 466 19.71 34.16 18.45
C VAL A 466 19.85 32.65 18.61
N LEU A 467 20.21 31.93 17.55
CA LEU A 467 20.49 30.49 17.61
C LEU A 467 21.70 30.17 18.50
N ASN A 468 22.75 30.99 18.47
CA ASN A 468 23.94 30.82 19.29
C ASN A 468 23.70 31.07 20.78
N ALA A 469 22.79 31.98 21.12
CA ALA A 469 22.38 32.29 22.49
C ALA A 469 21.35 31.30 23.08
N SER A 470 20.85 30.35 22.29
CA SER A 470 19.78 29.42 22.68
C SER A 470 20.28 28.11 23.31
N SER A 471 19.36 27.35 23.92
CA SER A 471 19.55 26.01 24.50
C SER A 471 19.66 24.88 23.45
N VAL A 472 19.59 25.19 22.15
CA VAL A 472 19.59 24.19 21.06
C VAL A 472 20.89 23.36 21.08
N PRO A 473 20.81 22.02 20.97
CA PRO A 473 21.96 21.14 20.85
C PRO A 473 22.97 21.60 19.79
N ALA A 474 24.26 21.48 20.10
CA ALA A 474 25.34 21.99 19.22
C ALA A 474 25.31 21.37 17.81
N SER A 475 24.87 20.11 17.67
CA SER A 475 24.71 19.43 16.37
C SER A 475 23.60 20.05 15.51
N GLN A 476 22.41 20.27 16.08
CA GLN A 476 21.28 20.90 15.39
C GLN A 476 21.59 22.34 15.01
N ARG A 477 22.21 23.10 15.94
CA ARG A 477 22.64 24.47 15.69
C ARG A 477 23.64 24.58 14.54
N ARG A 478 24.65 23.70 14.51
CA ARG A 478 25.64 23.66 13.43
C ARG A 478 24.99 23.36 12.08
N SER A 479 24.06 22.42 12.05
CA SER A 479 23.29 22.09 10.84
C SER A 479 22.50 23.30 10.31
N LEU A 480 21.78 24.02 11.18
CA LEU A 480 21.03 25.22 10.80
C LEU A 480 21.95 26.32 10.27
N VAL A 481 23.07 26.59 10.94
CA VAL A 481 24.04 27.60 10.49
C VAL A 481 24.66 27.22 9.15
N ASP A 482 25.02 25.95 8.94
CA ASP A 482 25.58 25.47 7.67
C ASP A 482 24.57 25.57 6.52
N GLN A 483 23.30 25.21 6.76
CA GLN A 483 22.22 25.36 5.78
C GLN A 483 21.97 26.84 5.45
N LEU A 484 21.95 27.72 6.45
CA LEU A 484 21.80 29.16 6.23
C LEU A 484 22.97 29.73 5.41
N ASN A 485 24.20 29.29 5.66
CA ASN A 485 25.37 29.69 4.87
C ASN A 485 25.31 29.21 3.42
N ARG A 486 24.79 27.99 3.17
CA ARG A 486 24.52 27.50 1.81
C ARG A 486 23.51 28.38 1.09
N LEU A 487 22.43 28.77 1.78
CA LEU A 487 21.45 29.71 1.26
C LEU A 487 22.10 31.06 0.95
N LYS A 488 22.86 31.67 1.86
CA LYS A 488 23.61 32.91 1.60
C LYS A 488 24.49 32.82 0.35
N THR A 489 25.09 31.66 0.10
CA THR A 489 25.92 31.42 -1.10
C THR A 489 25.10 31.48 -2.40
N LEU A 490 23.87 30.97 -2.39
CA LEU A 490 22.97 31.03 -3.56
C LEU A 490 22.52 32.47 -3.87
N PHE A 491 22.40 33.30 -2.82
CA PHE A 491 22.03 34.72 -2.90
C PHE A 491 23.23 35.67 -2.95
N ARG A 492 24.44 35.17 -3.27
CA ARG A 492 25.66 35.98 -3.30
C ARG A 492 25.51 37.19 -4.23
N GLY A 493 25.70 38.38 -3.69
CA GLY A 493 25.52 39.66 -4.39
C GLY A 493 24.20 40.38 -4.08
N GLN A 494 23.32 39.76 -3.28
CA GLN A 494 22.11 40.38 -2.72
C GLN A 494 22.29 40.65 -1.21
N PRO A 495 21.54 41.59 -0.62
CA PRO A 495 21.53 41.81 0.83
C PRO A 495 20.97 40.58 1.57
N ASP A 496 21.57 40.20 2.71
CA ASP A 496 21.08 39.10 3.57
C ASP A 496 19.62 39.31 4.01
N ALA A 497 19.18 40.57 4.15
CA ALA A 497 17.80 40.93 4.45
C ALA A 497 16.79 40.36 3.43
N LEU A 498 17.16 40.27 2.15
CA LEU A 498 16.32 39.68 1.11
C LEU A 498 16.10 38.18 1.35
N LEU A 499 17.18 37.46 1.70
CA LEU A 499 17.13 36.05 2.03
C LEU A 499 16.29 35.82 3.30
N TYR A 500 16.46 36.66 4.31
CA TYR A 500 15.73 36.54 5.57
C TYR A 500 14.23 36.74 5.39
N VAL A 501 13.81 37.73 4.58
CA VAL A 501 12.40 37.91 4.20
C VAL A 501 11.85 36.69 3.45
N LEU A 502 12.62 36.11 2.52
CA LEU A 502 12.20 34.90 1.78
C LEU A 502 12.08 33.66 2.68
N ILE A 503 12.97 33.52 3.66
CA ILE A 503 12.89 32.47 4.69
C ILE A 503 11.62 32.66 5.52
N HIS A 504 11.36 33.89 5.97
CA HIS A 504 10.15 34.21 6.73
C HIS A 504 8.89 33.94 5.92
N GLU A 505 8.80 34.40 4.67
CA GLU A 505 7.69 34.10 3.76
C GLU A 505 7.48 32.58 3.63
N ARG A 506 8.55 31.83 3.38
CA ARG A 506 8.46 30.37 3.24
C ARG A 506 8.02 29.67 4.51
N PHE A 507 8.40 30.19 5.67
CA PHE A 507 7.95 29.68 6.96
C PHE A 507 6.44 29.92 7.17
N VAL A 508 5.96 31.12 6.85
CA VAL A 508 4.52 31.44 6.92
C VAL A 508 3.70 30.57 5.96
N GLU A 509 4.18 30.34 4.73
CA GLU A 509 3.53 29.40 3.79
C GLU A 509 3.42 27.99 4.38
N ASN A 510 4.47 27.53 5.07
CA ASN A 510 4.46 26.24 5.73
C ASN A 510 3.42 26.18 6.86
N GLU A 511 3.26 27.23 7.66
CA GLU A 511 2.21 27.31 8.68
C GLU A 511 0.80 27.28 8.05
N VAL A 512 0.61 27.94 6.90
CA VAL A 512 -0.66 27.89 6.16
C VAL A 512 -0.98 26.46 5.72
N VAL A 513 0.01 25.75 5.17
CA VAL A 513 -0.14 24.35 4.75
C VAL A 513 -0.41 23.45 5.94
N GLU A 514 0.32 23.62 7.05
CA GLU A 514 0.15 22.84 8.27
C GLU A 514 -1.26 23.02 8.84
N TYR A 515 -1.71 24.27 9.00
CA TYR A 515 -3.06 24.58 9.45
C TYR A 515 -4.12 23.99 8.51
N TYR A 516 -3.98 24.22 7.19
CA TYR A 516 -4.92 23.71 6.21
C TYR A 516 -4.98 22.17 6.23
N SER A 517 -3.83 21.51 6.37
CA SER A 517 -3.72 20.06 6.46
C SER A 517 -4.31 19.52 7.76
N GLU A 518 -4.17 20.22 8.89
CA GLU A 518 -4.83 19.88 10.15
C GLU A 518 -6.36 19.96 10.01
N VAL A 519 -6.87 21.05 9.44
CA VAL A 519 -8.30 21.23 9.16
C VAL A 519 -8.79 20.14 8.20
N TYR A 520 -8.09 19.91 7.09
CA TYR A 520 -8.39 18.82 6.17
C TYR A 520 -8.39 17.46 6.87
N SER A 521 -7.38 17.15 7.69
CA SER A 521 -7.33 15.89 8.43
C SER A 521 -8.49 15.74 9.42
N ARG A 522 -9.01 16.84 9.95
CA ARG A 522 -10.12 16.81 10.92
C ARG A 522 -11.47 16.63 10.24
N TYR A 523 -11.70 17.33 9.13
CA TYR A 523 -13.03 17.37 8.48
C TYR A 523 -13.11 16.52 7.21
N GLY A 524 -12.00 16.37 6.49
CA GLY A 524 -11.89 15.65 5.22
C GLY A 524 -12.09 14.14 5.33
N TYR A 525 -11.69 13.55 6.47
CA TYR A 525 -11.90 12.12 6.73
C TYR A 525 -13.18 11.83 7.51
N ARG A 526 -13.92 12.85 7.93
CA ARG A 526 -15.12 12.68 8.76
C ARG A 526 -16.22 11.98 7.98
N MET A 527 -16.96 11.10 8.64
CA MET A 527 -18.12 10.38 8.09
C MET A 527 -19.43 10.99 8.61
N ASP A 528 -20.51 10.87 7.85
CA ASP A 528 -21.84 11.25 8.34
C ASP A 528 -22.35 10.13 9.22
N VAL A 529 -22.52 10.42 10.51
CA VAL A 529 -23.06 9.48 11.48
C VAL A 529 -24.59 9.53 11.43
N LEU A 530 -25.21 8.42 11.04
CA LEU A 530 -26.66 8.28 10.91
C LEU A 530 -27.30 7.79 12.22
N GLU A 531 -26.62 6.85 12.88
CA GLU A 531 -27.04 6.24 14.14
C GLU A 531 -25.78 5.85 14.91
N ALA A 532 -25.66 6.27 16.17
CA ALA A 532 -24.51 5.93 16.98
C ALA A 532 -24.86 5.88 18.47
N PRO A 533 -24.08 5.14 19.27
CA PRO A 533 -24.11 5.27 20.73
C PRO A 533 -23.78 6.70 21.16
N LYS A 534 -24.33 7.18 22.28
CA LYS A 534 -24.07 8.53 22.81
C LYS A 534 -22.59 8.74 23.14
N GLU A 535 -21.89 7.64 23.41
CA GLU A 535 -20.48 7.58 23.72
C GLU A 535 -19.57 7.75 22.49
N VAL A 536 -20.12 7.65 21.26
CA VAL A 536 -19.38 7.88 20.02
C VAL A 536 -19.50 9.35 19.64
N LYS A 537 -18.35 10.05 19.66
CA LYS A 537 -18.26 11.47 19.34
C LYS A 537 -18.13 11.73 17.85
N ASP A 538 -17.34 10.91 17.16
CA ASP A 538 -17.02 11.11 15.75
C ASP A 538 -16.59 9.80 15.09
N VAL A 539 -16.79 9.70 13.77
CA VAL A 539 -16.32 8.58 12.95
C VAL A 539 -15.54 9.13 11.77
N ARG A 540 -14.35 8.60 11.53
CA ARG A 540 -13.47 9.02 10.44
C ARG A 540 -13.06 7.81 9.60
N PHE A 541 -12.87 7.99 8.31
CA PHE A 541 -12.34 6.97 7.42
C PHE A 541 -11.09 7.48 6.71
N ARG A 542 -9.92 7.00 7.14
CA ARG A 542 -8.62 7.42 6.63
C ARG A 542 -8.08 6.45 5.59
N SER A 543 -7.49 7.01 4.55
CA SER A 543 -6.75 6.30 3.50
C SER A 543 -7.50 5.13 2.87
N TYR A 544 -8.84 5.13 2.92
CA TYR A 544 -9.66 4.02 2.44
C TYR A 544 -9.29 2.66 3.08
N LYS A 545 -8.66 2.67 4.26
CA LYS A 545 -8.12 1.46 4.90
C LYS A 545 -8.31 1.43 6.40
N SER A 546 -8.65 2.55 7.05
CA SER A 546 -8.85 2.59 8.50
C SER A 546 -10.06 3.40 8.89
N ILE A 547 -10.96 2.79 9.65
CA ILE A 547 -12.11 3.42 10.31
C ILE A 547 -11.67 3.79 11.72
N GLU A 548 -11.76 5.06 12.07
CA GLU A 548 -11.46 5.58 13.40
C GLU A 548 -12.77 6.01 14.07
N ILE A 549 -13.03 5.49 15.26
CA ILE A 549 -14.18 5.85 16.08
C ILE A 549 -13.65 6.60 17.30
N VAL A 550 -13.98 7.89 17.38
CA VAL A 550 -13.58 8.75 18.48
C VAL A 550 -14.62 8.61 19.59
N LEU A 551 -14.18 8.21 20.78
CA LEU A 551 -15.02 7.97 21.94
C LEU A 551 -15.00 9.18 22.89
N ASP A 552 -16.12 9.42 23.56
CA ASP A 552 -16.24 10.46 24.58
C ASP A 552 -16.07 9.87 25.99
N GLY A 553 -15.04 10.32 26.71
CA GLY A 553 -14.76 9.87 28.08
C GLY A 553 -14.31 8.40 28.22
N ILE A 554 -14.54 7.53 27.25
CA ILE A 554 -14.24 6.09 27.31
C ILE A 554 -12.92 5.77 26.63
N GLN A 555 -12.12 4.93 27.27
CA GLN A 555 -10.86 4.51 26.71
C GLN A 555 -11.05 3.42 25.63
N PRO A 556 -10.31 3.47 24.51
CA PRO A 556 -10.53 2.53 23.39
C PRO A 556 -10.21 1.08 23.72
N TYR A 557 -9.30 0.89 24.69
CA TYR A 557 -8.94 -0.44 25.17
C TYR A 557 -10.09 -1.17 25.85
N TRP A 558 -11.29 -0.55 26.01
CA TRP A 558 -12.47 -1.24 26.52
C TRP A 558 -13.17 -2.14 25.48
N PHE A 559 -13.00 -1.89 24.18
CA PHE A 559 -13.81 -2.47 23.09
C PHE A 559 -13.02 -3.37 22.12
N TRP A 560 -12.02 -4.10 22.62
CA TRP A 560 -11.02 -4.77 21.79
C TRP A 560 -11.32 -6.23 21.44
N ASP A 561 -12.27 -6.84 22.15
CA ASP A 561 -12.66 -8.25 21.99
C ASP A 561 -13.72 -8.46 20.90
N GLU A 562 -14.20 -7.38 20.26
CA GLU A 562 -15.48 -7.39 19.56
C GLU A 562 -15.40 -6.79 18.14
N THR A 563 -16.23 -7.37 17.27
CA THR A 563 -16.49 -7.06 15.86
C THR A 563 -15.57 -7.72 14.82
N GLN A 564 -16.18 -8.56 13.97
CA GLN A 564 -15.48 -9.26 12.89
C GLN A 564 -16.05 -8.96 11.49
N GLN A 565 -17.11 -8.18 11.34
CA GLN A 565 -17.64 -7.83 10.01
C GLN A 565 -18.29 -6.44 10.02
N LEU A 566 -17.83 -5.57 9.12
CA LEU A 566 -18.51 -4.35 8.72
C LEU A 566 -19.52 -4.71 7.63
N GLN A 567 -20.80 -4.52 7.87
CA GLN A 567 -21.80 -4.69 6.83
C GLN A 567 -21.93 -3.38 6.06
N VAL A 568 -21.88 -3.44 4.73
CA VAL A 568 -22.06 -2.29 3.86
C VAL A 568 -23.25 -2.55 2.97
N SER A 569 -24.22 -1.62 2.97
CA SER A 569 -25.42 -1.70 2.16
C SER A 569 -25.44 -0.62 1.09
N PHE A 570 -25.95 -0.96 -0.10
CA PHE A 570 -25.90 -0.10 -1.28
C PHE A 570 -27.30 0.11 -1.88
N THR A 571 -27.55 1.33 -2.33
CA THR A 571 -28.66 1.65 -3.23
C THR A 571 -28.38 1.13 -4.64
N PHE A 572 -29.42 1.03 -5.49
CA PHE A 572 -29.25 0.60 -6.88
C PHE A 572 -28.25 1.48 -7.66
N LYS A 573 -28.29 2.80 -7.44
CA LYS A 573 -27.35 3.75 -8.06
C LYS A 573 -25.91 3.46 -7.65
N GLU A 574 -25.68 3.18 -6.37
CA GLU A 574 -24.34 2.88 -5.84
C GLU A 574 -23.83 1.53 -6.33
N ILE A 575 -24.69 0.52 -6.46
CA ILE A 575 -24.32 -0.76 -7.08
C ILE A 575 -23.83 -0.52 -8.50
N PHE A 576 -24.59 0.24 -9.30
CA PHE A 576 -24.17 0.59 -10.66
C PHE A 576 -22.81 1.30 -10.68
N GLN A 577 -22.59 2.26 -9.77
CA GLN A 577 -21.29 2.92 -9.66
C GLN A 577 -20.16 1.98 -9.20
N ASN A 578 -20.45 1.02 -8.31
CA ASN A 578 -19.47 0.04 -7.80
C ASN A 578 -18.98 -0.88 -8.92
N VAL A 579 -19.89 -1.32 -9.80
CA VAL A 579 -19.57 -2.15 -10.96
C VAL A 579 -18.51 -1.49 -11.85
N PHE A 580 -18.57 -0.17 -12.02
CA PHE A 580 -17.61 0.58 -12.84
C PHE A 580 -16.47 1.22 -12.03
N GLN A 581 -16.31 0.89 -10.76
CA GLN A 581 -15.31 1.54 -9.91
C GLN A 581 -13.88 1.34 -10.44
N SER A 582 -13.53 0.11 -10.86
CA SER A 582 -12.19 -0.16 -11.40
C SER A 582 -11.90 0.61 -12.68
N TYR A 583 -12.92 1.04 -13.44
CA TYR A 583 -12.75 1.91 -14.62
C TYR A 583 -12.43 3.34 -14.21
N VAL A 584 -13.11 3.86 -13.18
CA VAL A 584 -12.80 5.16 -12.59
C VAL A 584 -11.40 5.14 -12.01
N ASP A 585 -11.07 4.13 -11.22
CA ASP A 585 -9.75 3.95 -10.62
C ASP A 585 -8.67 3.82 -11.71
N ALA A 586 -8.89 3.05 -12.77
CA ALA A 586 -7.95 2.95 -13.88
C ALA A 586 -7.70 4.30 -14.57
N TRP A 587 -8.75 5.10 -14.73
CA TRP A 587 -8.64 6.42 -15.34
C TRP A 587 -7.87 7.42 -14.46
N VAL A 588 -8.13 7.41 -13.15
CA VAL A 588 -7.54 8.34 -12.17
C VAL A 588 -6.13 7.92 -11.74
N MET A 589 -5.92 6.64 -11.43
CA MET A 589 -4.67 6.11 -10.87
C MET A 589 -3.49 6.27 -11.84
N GLY A 590 -3.75 6.27 -13.14
CA GLY A 590 -2.69 6.49 -14.10
C GLY A 590 -2.16 7.92 -14.15
N LYS A 591 -2.83 8.92 -13.51
CA LYS A 591 -2.62 10.40 -13.54
C LYS A 591 -2.49 11.03 -14.94
N TYR A 592 -1.73 10.36 -15.79
CA TYR A 592 -1.43 10.50 -17.19
C TYR A 592 -2.16 9.46 -18.06
N PHE A 593 -3.09 8.64 -17.54
CA PHE A 593 -3.78 7.63 -18.37
C PHE A 593 -4.46 8.26 -19.59
N GLY A 594 -5.13 9.41 -19.38
CA GLY A 594 -5.69 10.22 -20.46
C GLY A 594 -4.62 10.68 -21.46
N ASN A 595 -3.43 11.07 -20.99
CA ASN A 595 -2.30 11.42 -21.86
C ASN A 595 -1.83 10.20 -22.66
N TYR A 596 -1.66 9.04 -22.03
CA TYR A 596 -1.26 7.81 -22.73
C TYR A 596 -2.24 7.46 -23.84
N TYR A 597 -3.54 7.59 -23.57
CA TYR A 597 -4.59 7.35 -24.54
C TYR A 597 -4.52 8.35 -25.71
N PHE A 598 -4.42 9.65 -25.40
CA PHE A 598 -4.25 10.70 -26.41
C PHE A 598 -3.00 10.48 -27.26
N ASN A 599 -1.85 10.23 -26.64
CA ASN A 599 -0.57 9.99 -27.29
C ASN A 599 -0.64 8.80 -28.24
N THR A 600 -1.33 7.73 -27.85
CA THR A 600 -1.50 6.53 -28.69
C THR A 600 -2.31 6.85 -29.93
N VAL A 601 -3.47 7.50 -29.74
CA VAL A 601 -4.33 7.92 -30.86
C VAL A 601 -3.56 8.87 -31.79
N PHE A 602 -2.89 9.87 -31.22
CA PHE A 602 -2.13 10.87 -31.96
C PHE A 602 -0.98 10.24 -32.76
N VAL A 603 -0.10 9.48 -32.10
CA VAL A 603 1.04 8.82 -32.75
C VAL A 603 0.57 7.83 -33.81
N ALA A 604 -0.43 7.00 -33.52
CA ALA A 604 -0.93 6.01 -34.47
C ALA A 604 -1.58 6.68 -35.70
N LEU A 605 -2.36 7.74 -35.49
CA LEU A 605 -3.01 8.47 -36.58
C LEU A 605 -1.99 9.20 -37.46
N VAL A 606 -1.10 10.00 -36.86
CA VAL A 606 -0.11 10.80 -37.61
C VAL A 606 0.85 9.89 -38.37
N THR A 607 1.37 8.84 -37.72
CA THR A 607 2.28 7.88 -38.38
C THR A 607 1.59 7.20 -39.55
N THR A 608 0.31 6.81 -39.40
CA THR A 608 -0.45 6.16 -40.48
C THR A 608 -0.73 7.08 -41.64
N LEU A 609 -1.13 8.34 -41.39
CA LEU A 609 -1.43 9.31 -42.44
C LEU A 609 -0.17 9.63 -43.26
N LEU A 610 0.98 9.83 -42.59
CA LEU A 610 2.24 10.07 -43.25
C LEU A 610 2.73 8.84 -44.03
N ASP A 611 2.59 7.65 -43.45
CA ASP A 611 2.93 6.39 -44.13
C ASP A 611 2.11 6.19 -45.40
N VAL A 612 0.80 6.37 -45.34
CA VAL A 612 -0.08 6.26 -46.52
C VAL A 612 0.29 7.30 -47.57
N LEU A 613 0.58 8.53 -47.16
CA LEU A 613 0.99 9.61 -48.05
C LEU A 613 2.27 9.23 -48.82
N PHE A 614 3.34 8.87 -48.11
CA PHE A 614 4.60 8.50 -48.73
C PHE A 614 4.49 7.20 -49.52
N ALA A 615 3.71 6.23 -49.04
CA ALA A 615 3.51 4.97 -49.73
C ALA A 615 2.76 5.14 -51.06
N CYS A 616 1.73 5.99 -51.11
CA CYS A 616 1.04 6.32 -52.36
C CYS A 616 1.99 6.97 -53.36
N MET A 617 2.82 7.91 -52.90
CA MET A 617 3.80 8.59 -53.76
C MET A 617 4.85 7.61 -54.32
N ALA A 618 5.44 6.78 -53.46
CA ALA A 618 6.44 5.80 -53.87
C ALA A 618 5.82 4.73 -54.78
N ALA A 619 4.67 4.17 -54.42
CA ALA A 619 3.96 3.18 -55.22
C ALA A 619 3.57 3.71 -56.61
N PHE A 620 3.15 4.98 -56.70
CA PHE A 620 2.85 5.63 -57.97
C PHE A 620 4.10 5.77 -58.85
N ALA A 621 5.21 6.19 -58.27
CA ALA A 621 6.48 6.27 -58.99
C ALA A 621 6.91 4.89 -59.49
N PHE A 622 6.88 3.86 -58.63
CA PHE A 622 7.27 2.50 -58.99
C PHE A 622 6.27 1.73 -59.87
N SER A 623 5.05 2.25 -60.08
CA SER A 623 4.07 1.66 -61.01
C SER A 623 4.09 2.41 -62.34
N LYS A 624 3.73 3.71 -62.36
CA LYS A 624 3.43 4.47 -63.58
C LYS A 624 4.58 5.31 -64.14
N LEU A 625 5.62 5.63 -63.36
CA LEU A 625 6.75 6.42 -63.85
C LEU A 625 7.89 5.53 -64.34
N ASN A 626 8.58 5.99 -65.38
CA ASN A 626 9.79 5.36 -65.91
C ASN A 626 10.99 6.22 -65.51
N PHE A 627 11.93 5.64 -64.76
CA PHE A 627 13.16 6.29 -64.33
C PHE A 627 14.29 5.26 -64.22
N PHE A 628 15.53 5.73 -64.34
CA PHE A 628 16.71 4.88 -64.30
C PHE A 628 16.82 4.14 -62.96
N GLY A 629 17.07 2.83 -62.99
CA GLY A 629 17.25 2.01 -61.78
C GLY A 629 15.97 1.60 -61.04
N LYS A 630 14.76 1.91 -61.55
CA LYS A 630 13.46 1.61 -60.93
C LYS A 630 13.34 0.21 -60.29
N ASN A 631 13.64 -0.84 -61.06
CA ASN A 631 13.52 -2.22 -60.60
C ASN A 631 14.59 -2.60 -59.56
N PHE A 632 15.80 -2.06 -59.70
CA PHE A 632 16.88 -2.28 -58.74
C PHE A 632 16.57 -1.62 -57.40
N ILE A 633 16.14 -0.36 -57.39
CA ILE A 633 15.76 0.36 -56.16
C ILE A 633 14.58 -0.36 -55.47
N PHE A 634 13.60 -0.84 -56.25
CA PHE A 634 12.49 -1.61 -55.68
C PHE A 634 12.94 -2.96 -55.09
N MET A 635 13.90 -3.64 -55.72
CA MET A 635 14.51 -4.86 -55.17
C MET A 635 15.25 -4.60 -53.86
N VAL A 636 15.99 -3.48 -53.76
CA VAL A 636 16.62 -3.04 -52.51
C VAL A 636 15.57 -2.80 -51.44
N PHE A 637 14.45 -2.15 -51.76
CA PHE A 637 13.33 -1.98 -50.84
C PHE A 637 12.86 -3.35 -50.31
N LEU A 638 12.57 -4.31 -51.18
CA LEU A 638 12.16 -5.66 -50.75
C LEU A 638 13.20 -6.36 -49.88
N ALA A 639 14.50 -6.20 -50.17
CA ALA A 639 15.56 -6.78 -49.36
C ALA A 639 15.55 -6.24 -47.91
N THR A 640 15.17 -4.98 -47.69
CA THR A 640 15.07 -4.43 -46.32
C THR A 640 13.98 -5.10 -45.48
N MET A 641 12.94 -5.68 -46.10
CA MET A 641 11.90 -6.42 -45.38
C MET A 641 12.39 -7.77 -44.82
N MET A 642 13.54 -8.27 -45.30
CA MET A 642 14.15 -9.51 -44.80
C MET A 642 14.92 -9.29 -43.49
N VAL A 643 15.19 -8.03 -43.12
CA VAL A 643 15.91 -7.68 -41.89
C VAL A 643 14.91 -7.65 -40.71
N PRO A 644 15.14 -8.44 -39.64
CA PRO A 644 14.29 -8.39 -38.45
C PRO A 644 14.36 -7.02 -37.77
N GLY A 645 13.20 -6.47 -37.39
CA GLY A 645 13.12 -5.14 -36.78
C GLY A 645 13.87 -5.03 -35.45
N GLU A 646 13.96 -6.13 -34.71
CA GLU A 646 14.62 -6.22 -33.40
C GLU A 646 16.13 -5.98 -33.51
N VAL A 647 16.76 -6.38 -34.63
CA VAL A 647 18.19 -6.15 -34.89
C VAL A 647 18.49 -4.67 -35.11
N LEU A 648 17.52 -3.92 -35.64
CA LEU A 648 17.64 -2.48 -35.89
C LEU A 648 17.38 -1.63 -34.64
N LEU A 649 16.96 -2.24 -33.53
CA LEU A 649 16.55 -1.51 -32.33
C LEU A 649 17.70 -0.70 -31.71
N VAL A 650 18.82 -1.36 -31.40
CA VAL A 650 20.00 -0.70 -30.79
C VAL A 650 20.59 0.38 -31.70
N PRO A 651 20.84 0.12 -33.01
CA PRO A 651 21.31 1.15 -33.93
C PRO A 651 20.37 2.37 -34.02
N ASN A 652 19.06 2.14 -34.09
CA ASN A 652 18.08 3.24 -34.18
C ASN A 652 18.03 4.05 -32.87
N TYR A 653 18.10 3.39 -31.71
CA TYR A 653 18.21 4.07 -30.42
C TYR A 653 19.42 5.00 -30.37
N ILE A 654 20.60 4.50 -30.73
CA ILE A 654 21.84 5.30 -30.74
C ILE A 654 21.71 6.49 -31.70
N THR A 655 21.09 6.29 -32.85
CA THR A 655 20.86 7.34 -33.85
C THR A 655 19.98 8.45 -33.28
N LEU A 656 18.85 8.10 -32.66
CA LEU A 656 17.95 9.09 -32.06
C LEU A 656 18.55 9.80 -30.84
N ALA A 657 19.33 9.09 -30.04
CA ALA A 657 20.08 9.68 -28.94
C ALA A 657 21.07 10.74 -29.43
N ARG A 658 21.77 10.50 -30.53
CA ARG A 658 22.67 11.48 -31.16
C ARG A 658 21.92 12.68 -31.75
N PHE A 659 20.70 12.49 -32.23
CA PHE A 659 19.84 13.60 -32.71
C PHE A 659 19.16 14.38 -31.59
N GLY A 660 19.22 13.92 -30.33
CA GLY A 660 18.49 14.53 -29.22
C GLY A 660 16.97 14.37 -29.33
N TRP A 661 16.47 13.36 -30.06
CA TRP A 661 15.03 13.12 -30.25
C TRP A 661 14.41 12.26 -29.15
N MET A 662 15.23 11.76 -28.22
CA MET A 662 14.78 10.93 -27.10
C MET A 662 13.72 11.64 -26.28
N ASP A 663 12.74 10.90 -25.79
CA ASP A 663 11.64 11.42 -24.99
C ASP A 663 10.75 12.46 -25.72
N THR A 664 10.59 12.33 -27.04
CA THR A 664 9.73 13.20 -27.86
C THR A 664 8.83 12.42 -28.82
N TYR A 665 7.77 13.05 -29.33
CA TYR A 665 6.94 12.46 -30.40
C TYR A 665 7.72 12.18 -31.70
N LEU A 666 8.83 12.89 -31.95
CA LEU A 666 9.66 12.66 -33.14
C LEU A 666 10.24 11.25 -33.13
N ALA A 667 10.71 10.78 -31.97
CA ALA A 667 11.20 9.41 -31.80
C ALA A 667 10.10 8.35 -32.03
N LEU A 668 8.83 8.70 -31.81
CA LEU A 668 7.70 7.80 -31.96
C LEU A 668 7.11 7.77 -33.37
N ILE A 669 7.21 8.87 -34.12
CA ILE A 669 6.55 9.03 -35.43
C ILE A 669 7.54 8.84 -36.57
N VAL A 670 8.62 9.63 -36.60
CA VAL A 670 9.50 9.78 -37.78
C VAL A 670 10.11 8.47 -38.27
N PRO A 671 10.63 7.56 -37.40
CA PRO A 671 11.22 6.30 -37.85
C PRO A 671 10.23 5.39 -38.59
N TRP A 672 8.93 5.63 -38.42
CA TRP A 672 7.87 4.75 -38.85
C TRP A 672 7.00 5.34 -39.96
N VAL A 673 7.29 6.52 -40.49
CA VAL A 673 6.49 7.15 -41.56
C VAL A 673 6.70 6.53 -42.94
N VAL A 674 7.57 5.53 -43.08
CA VAL A 674 7.78 4.81 -44.34
C VAL A 674 7.74 3.30 -44.09
N SER A 675 6.78 2.63 -44.70
CA SER A 675 6.62 1.18 -44.68
C SER A 675 6.80 0.58 -46.05
N VAL A 676 7.86 -0.20 -46.22
CA VAL A 676 8.14 -0.89 -47.48
C VAL A 676 7.03 -1.87 -47.84
N PHE A 677 6.44 -2.54 -46.85
CA PHE A 677 5.31 -3.43 -47.07
C PHE A 677 4.11 -2.70 -47.67
N VAL A 678 3.78 -1.52 -47.16
CA VAL A 678 2.63 -0.72 -47.64
C VAL A 678 2.92 -0.19 -49.05
N ILE A 679 4.16 0.25 -49.33
CA ILE A 679 4.62 0.62 -50.67
C ILE A 679 4.44 -0.55 -51.64
N PHE A 680 4.89 -1.74 -51.26
CA PHE A 680 4.75 -2.95 -52.07
C PHE A 680 3.27 -3.25 -52.35
N LEU A 681 2.43 -3.29 -51.31
CA LEU A 681 1.00 -3.59 -51.42
C LEU A 681 0.30 -2.61 -52.37
N MET A 682 0.50 -1.31 -52.17
CA MET A 682 -0.09 -0.26 -53.01
C MET A 682 0.43 -0.34 -54.44
N ARG A 683 1.73 -0.59 -54.63
CA ARG A 683 2.33 -0.75 -55.97
C ARG A 683 1.71 -1.93 -56.71
N GLN A 684 1.54 -3.08 -56.06
CA GLN A 684 0.92 -4.25 -56.68
C GLN A 684 -0.48 -3.92 -57.20
N HIS A 685 -1.26 -3.18 -56.42
CA HIS A 685 -2.57 -2.74 -56.86
C HIS A 685 -2.53 -1.68 -57.96
N PHE A 686 -1.66 -0.68 -57.87
CA PHE A 686 -1.53 0.36 -58.89
C PHE A 686 -1.12 -0.18 -60.26
N MET A 687 -0.38 -1.30 -60.30
CA MET A 687 -0.05 -2.01 -61.54
C MET A 687 -1.26 -2.73 -62.17
N THR A 688 -2.31 -3.03 -61.41
CA THR A 688 -3.56 -3.62 -61.96
C THR A 688 -4.45 -2.58 -62.64
N ILE A 689 -4.19 -1.30 -62.41
CA ILE A 689 -4.93 -0.20 -63.05
C ILE A 689 -4.34 -0.02 -64.46
N PRO A 690 -5.17 0.01 -65.53
CA PRO A 690 -4.68 0.09 -66.91
C PRO A 690 -3.82 1.34 -67.18
N ASP A 691 -2.86 1.25 -68.10
CA ASP A 691 -1.99 2.39 -68.47
C ASP A 691 -2.72 3.39 -69.36
N GLU A 692 -3.73 2.95 -70.12
CA GLU A 692 -4.57 3.78 -70.98
C GLU A 692 -5.29 4.87 -70.20
N LEU A 693 -5.66 4.59 -68.94
CA LEU A 693 -6.26 5.56 -68.02
C LEU A 693 -5.30 6.70 -67.69
N TYR A 694 -4.01 6.41 -67.56
CA TYR A 694 -2.97 7.39 -67.29
C TYR A 694 -2.67 8.24 -68.54
N ASP A 695 -2.61 7.61 -69.71
CA ASP A 695 -2.42 8.32 -70.98
C ASP A 695 -3.61 9.22 -71.31
N ALA A 696 -4.85 8.78 -71.07
CA ALA A 696 -6.05 9.60 -71.22
C ALA A 696 -6.01 10.84 -70.31
N GLY A 697 -5.67 10.67 -69.03
CA GLY A 697 -5.53 11.81 -68.10
C GLY A 697 -4.46 12.81 -68.56
N LYS A 698 -3.37 12.33 -69.16
CA LYS A 698 -2.32 13.18 -69.72
C LYS A 698 -2.82 14.00 -70.92
N ILE A 699 -3.68 13.42 -71.75
CA ILE A 699 -4.35 14.13 -72.87
C ILE A 699 -5.32 15.19 -72.31
N ASP A 700 -6.04 14.89 -71.22
CA ASP A 700 -6.93 15.82 -70.50
C ASP A 700 -6.19 16.92 -69.71
N GLY A 701 -4.85 16.95 -69.77
CA GLY A 701 -4.04 17.99 -69.12
C GLY A 701 -3.89 17.84 -67.60
N ILE A 702 -4.23 16.68 -67.02
CA ILE A 702 -4.01 16.46 -65.58
C ILE A 702 -2.51 16.29 -65.29
N SER A 703 -2.02 16.98 -64.26
CA SER A 703 -0.64 16.78 -63.80
C SER A 703 -0.45 15.39 -63.19
N LYS A 704 0.78 14.87 -63.16
CA LYS A 704 1.10 13.59 -62.49
C LYS A 704 0.62 13.56 -61.04
N TRP A 705 0.79 14.67 -60.33
CA TRP A 705 0.31 14.87 -58.96
C TRP A 705 -1.22 14.85 -58.89
N GLY A 706 -1.88 15.53 -59.84
CA GLY A 706 -3.33 15.49 -59.98
C GLY A 706 -3.85 14.09 -60.26
N PHE A 707 -3.20 13.33 -61.14
CA PHE A 707 -3.57 11.95 -61.47
C PHE A 707 -3.51 11.04 -60.24
N LEU A 708 -2.43 11.13 -59.45
CA LEU A 708 -2.27 10.36 -58.23
C LEU A 708 -3.47 10.55 -57.28
N TRP A 709 -3.81 11.79 -56.96
CA TRP A 709 -4.81 12.08 -55.93
C TRP A 709 -6.26 12.06 -56.43
N LYS A 710 -6.51 12.44 -57.70
CA LYS A 710 -7.87 12.52 -58.25
C LYS A 710 -8.32 11.23 -58.94
N VAL A 711 -7.40 10.38 -59.40
CA VAL A 711 -7.73 9.16 -60.16
C VAL A 711 -7.20 7.91 -59.46
N MET A 712 -5.88 7.83 -59.24
CA MET A 712 -5.23 6.61 -58.74
C MET A 712 -5.68 6.26 -57.31
N ALA A 713 -5.59 7.20 -56.38
CA ALA A 713 -5.93 6.96 -54.97
C ALA A 713 -7.43 6.61 -54.77
N PRO A 714 -8.40 7.29 -55.41
CA PRO A 714 -9.81 6.90 -55.32
C PRO A 714 -10.13 5.50 -55.83
N LEU A 715 -9.52 5.07 -56.94
CA LEU A 715 -9.67 3.71 -57.45
C LEU A 715 -9.04 2.66 -56.53
N SER A 716 -8.01 3.07 -55.80
CA SER A 716 -7.22 2.22 -54.91
C SER A 716 -7.66 2.23 -53.45
N LYS A 717 -8.80 2.85 -53.13
CA LYS A 717 -9.33 2.99 -51.76
C LYS A 717 -9.26 1.69 -50.94
N PRO A 718 -9.69 0.51 -51.44
CA PRO A 718 -9.66 -0.72 -50.63
C PRO A 718 -8.26 -1.11 -50.16
N VAL A 719 -7.25 -1.00 -51.05
CA VAL A 719 -5.85 -1.34 -50.72
C VAL A 719 -5.21 -0.27 -49.85
N ILE A 720 -5.49 1.01 -50.10
CA ILE A 720 -5.00 2.11 -49.26
C ILE A 720 -5.52 1.98 -47.83
N ILE A 721 -6.82 1.73 -47.66
CA ILE A 721 -7.45 1.55 -46.35
C ILE A 721 -6.90 0.29 -45.66
N THR A 722 -6.66 -0.80 -46.39
CA THR A 722 -6.06 -2.02 -45.84
C THR A 722 -4.64 -1.76 -45.33
N GLY A 723 -3.81 -1.09 -46.12
CA GLY A 723 -2.46 -0.69 -45.70
C GLY A 723 -2.48 0.25 -44.48
N ALA A 724 -3.38 1.24 -44.49
CA ALA A 724 -3.58 2.17 -43.39
C ALA A 724 -3.99 1.45 -42.09
N LEU A 725 -4.92 0.49 -42.17
CA LEU A 725 -5.35 -0.28 -41.01
C LEU A 725 -4.20 -1.09 -40.41
N LEU A 726 -3.45 -1.81 -41.25
CA LEU A 726 -2.29 -2.60 -40.79
C LEU A 726 -1.23 -1.70 -40.14
N LYS A 727 -0.98 -0.52 -40.72
CA LYS A 727 -0.05 0.45 -40.16
C LYS A 727 -0.53 1.02 -38.83
N PHE A 728 -1.80 1.38 -38.75
CA PHE A 728 -2.43 1.90 -37.54
C PHE A 728 -2.33 0.89 -36.39
N VAL A 729 -2.71 -0.37 -36.63
CA VAL A 729 -2.64 -1.44 -35.62
C VAL A 729 -1.21 -1.67 -35.15
N GLY A 730 -0.23 -1.67 -36.07
CA GLY A 730 1.18 -1.79 -35.73
C GLY A 730 1.67 -0.64 -34.83
N SER A 731 1.27 0.59 -35.14
CA SER A 731 1.61 1.76 -34.31
C SER A 731 0.88 1.76 -32.97
N TRP A 732 -0.39 1.33 -32.94
CA TRP A 732 -1.22 1.25 -31.75
C TRP A 732 -0.66 0.27 -30.72
N ASN A 733 -0.16 -0.89 -31.19
CA ASN A 733 0.38 -1.96 -30.36
C ASN A 733 1.88 -1.79 -30.03
N SER A 734 2.49 -0.67 -30.41
CA SER A 734 3.93 -0.45 -30.18
C SER A 734 4.24 -0.30 -28.69
N PHE A 735 4.91 -1.32 -28.15
CA PHE A 735 5.33 -1.36 -26.74
C PHE A 735 6.85 -1.17 -26.59
N LEU A 736 7.63 -2.12 -27.12
CA LEU A 736 9.08 -2.22 -26.89
C LEU A 736 9.83 -0.95 -27.32
N TRP A 737 9.52 -0.42 -28.51
CA TRP A 737 10.15 0.79 -29.03
C TRP A 737 9.88 1.99 -28.11
N VAL A 738 8.61 2.21 -27.75
CA VAL A 738 8.18 3.33 -26.91
C VAL A 738 8.85 3.25 -25.54
N LEU A 739 8.88 2.07 -24.93
CA LEU A 739 9.50 1.85 -23.62
C LEU A 739 10.98 2.25 -23.59
N ILE A 740 11.70 2.00 -24.70
CA ILE A 740 13.14 2.25 -24.79
C ILE A 740 13.43 3.72 -25.11
N VAL A 741 12.60 4.39 -25.90
CA VAL A 741 12.86 5.77 -26.36
C VAL A 741 12.20 6.87 -25.52
N THR A 742 11.30 6.50 -24.59
CA THR A 742 10.60 7.45 -23.71
C THR A 742 10.92 7.22 -22.24
N LYS A 743 11.07 8.31 -21.50
CA LYS A 743 11.33 8.33 -20.06
C LYS A 743 10.16 8.98 -19.31
N SER A 744 9.59 10.04 -19.86
CA SER A 744 8.55 10.83 -19.20
C SER A 744 7.14 10.25 -19.47
N PRO A 745 6.24 10.21 -18.47
CA PRO A 745 4.85 9.81 -18.66
C PRO A 745 4.11 10.60 -19.73
N GLN A 746 4.48 11.86 -19.95
CA GLN A 746 3.77 12.79 -20.80
C GLN A 746 3.81 12.40 -22.29
N VAL A 747 4.81 11.63 -22.72
CA VAL A 747 4.99 11.20 -24.13
C VAL A 747 4.80 9.69 -24.32
N ARG A 748 4.58 8.93 -23.25
CA ARG A 748 4.34 7.47 -23.34
C ARG A 748 3.01 7.16 -23.99
N THR A 749 2.94 6.00 -24.66
CA THR A 749 1.71 5.46 -25.23
C THR A 749 1.02 4.52 -24.25
N LEU A 750 -0.23 4.18 -24.55
CA LEU A 750 -1.14 3.35 -23.76
C LEU A 750 -0.58 1.95 -23.52
N PRO A 751 0.02 1.22 -24.48
CA PRO A 751 0.64 -0.07 -24.18
C PRO A 751 1.70 0.01 -23.07
N VAL A 752 2.54 1.05 -23.09
CA VAL A 752 3.55 1.27 -22.04
C VAL A 752 2.87 1.74 -20.75
N GLY A 753 1.87 2.62 -20.85
CA GLY A 753 1.06 3.06 -19.72
C GLY A 753 0.36 1.92 -18.98
N LEU A 754 -0.11 0.88 -19.69
CA LEU A 754 -0.72 -0.30 -19.06
C LEU A 754 0.25 -1.07 -18.17
N SER A 755 1.57 -1.01 -18.44
CA SER A 755 2.57 -1.65 -17.59
C SER A 755 2.65 -1.02 -16.19
N THR A 756 2.17 0.21 -15.99
CA THR A 756 2.18 0.87 -14.66
C THR A 756 1.19 0.25 -13.67
N PHE A 757 0.25 -0.59 -14.12
CA PHE A 757 -0.64 -1.35 -13.25
C PHE A 757 0.01 -2.62 -12.70
N SER A 758 1.23 -2.93 -13.14
CA SER A 758 2.06 -4.01 -12.61
C SER A 758 3.27 -3.41 -11.90
N THR A 759 3.36 -3.63 -10.59
CA THR A 759 4.41 -3.09 -9.72
C THR A 759 5.21 -4.21 -9.08
N GLU A 760 6.32 -3.90 -8.41
CA GLU A 760 7.11 -4.87 -7.65
C GLU A 760 6.30 -5.53 -6.52
N VAL A 761 5.30 -4.83 -5.97
CA VAL A 761 4.41 -5.30 -4.90
C VAL A 761 3.25 -6.15 -5.44
N GLY A 762 3.07 -6.22 -6.77
CA GLY A 762 2.01 -7.00 -7.40
C GLY A 762 1.31 -6.27 -8.55
N THR A 763 0.36 -6.97 -9.19
CA THR A 763 -0.41 -6.46 -10.33
C THR A 763 -1.86 -6.20 -9.92
N LEU A 764 -2.36 -5.00 -10.22
CA LEU A 764 -3.75 -4.64 -9.96
C LEU A 764 -4.64 -5.11 -11.13
N TYR A 765 -4.93 -6.41 -11.16
CA TYR A 765 -5.53 -7.06 -12.31
C TYR A 765 -6.90 -6.48 -12.73
N ASN A 766 -7.81 -6.19 -11.81
CA ASN A 766 -9.10 -5.58 -12.16
C ASN A 766 -8.95 -4.21 -12.83
N LYS A 767 -8.06 -3.35 -12.30
CA LYS A 767 -7.76 -2.03 -12.86
C LYS A 767 -7.03 -2.14 -14.21
N LEU A 768 -6.08 -3.08 -14.33
CA LEU A 768 -5.41 -3.37 -15.60
C LEU A 768 -6.40 -3.85 -16.66
N MET A 769 -7.36 -4.71 -16.31
CA MET A 769 -8.38 -5.20 -17.25
C MET A 769 -9.36 -4.10 -17.64
N ALA A 770 -9.73 -3.21 -16.70
CA ALA A 770 -10.53 -2.03 -17.00
C ALA A 770 -9.80 -1.07 -17.96
N ALA A 771 -8.52 -0.78 -17.68
CA ALA A 771 -7.65 0.01 -18.54
C ALA A 771 -7.47 -0.63 -19.94
N SER A 772 -7.31 -1.95 -20.00
CA SER A 772 -7.20 -2.71 -21.24
C SER A 772 -8.49 -2.65 -22.06
N THR A 773 -9.65 -2.65 -21.40
CA THR A 773 -10.94 -2.48 -22.08
C THR A 773 -11.01 -1.13 -22.81
N PHE A 774 -10.53 -0.03 -22.20
CA PHE A 774 -10.43 1.26 -22.89
C PHE A 774 -9.54 1.18 -24.14
N SER A 775 -8.42 0.45 -24.07
CA SER A 775 -7.48 0.32 -25.19
C SER A 775 -8.08 -0.35 -26.44
N MET A 776 -9.12 -1.17 -26.27
CA MET A 776 -9.76 -1.88 -27.37
C MET A 776 -10.81 -1.04 -28.10
N ILE A 777 -11.43 -0.06 -27.43
CA ILE A 777 -12.57 0.69 -27.97
C ILE A 777 -12.24 1.34 -29.32
N PRO A 778 -11.12 2.08 -29.50
CA PRO A 778 -10.80 2.71 -30.79
C PRO A 778 -10.57 1.72 -31.90
N VAL A 779 -9.93 0.58 -31.59
CA VAL A 779 -9.64 -0.47 -32.57
C VAL A 779 -10.93 -1.14 -33.03
N ILE A 780 -11.88 -1.40 -32.11
CA ILE A 780 -13.21 -1.93 -32.43
C ILE A 780 -13.98 -0.94 -33.30
N ILE A 781 -14.03 0.35 -32.93
CA ILE A 781 -14.68 1.40 -33.71
C ILE A 781 -14.09 1.46 -35.12
N LEU A 782 -12.76 1.52 -35.22
CA LEU A 782 -12.06 1.55 -36.52
C LEU A 782 -12.39 0.31 -37.36
N PHE A 783 -12.35 -0.88 -36.75
CA PHE A 783 -12.67 -2.13 -37.44
C PHE A 783 -14.11 -2.13 -37.98
N LEU A 784 -15.09 -1.69 -37.20
CA LEU A 784 -16.50 -1.64 -37.62
C LEU A 784 -16.71 -0.76 -38.87
N PHE A 785 -15.95 0.33 -39.00
CA PHE A 785 -15.98 1.20 -40.19
C PHE A 785 -15.17 0.65 -41.38
N VAL A 786 -14.08 -0.06 -41.11
CA VAL A 786 -13.11 -0.50 -42.13
C VAL A 786 -13.38 -1.91 -42.68
N GLN A 787 -14.04 -2.80 -41.92
CA GLN A 787 -14.21 -4.22 -42.23
C GLN A 787 -14.70 -4.50 -43.67
N LYS A 788 -15.60 -3.66 -44.22
CA LYS A 788 -16.11 -3.81 -45.59
C LYS A 788 -15.02 -3.67 -46.65
N TYR A 789 -14.05 -2.77 -46.43
CA TYR A 789 -12.93 -2.53 -47.34
C TYR A 789 -11.86 -3.61 -47.19
N PHE A 790 -11.66 -4.11 -45.98
CA PHE A 790 -10.74 -5.22 -45.71
C PHE A 790 -11.16 -6.49 -46.46
N ILE A 791 -12.45 -6.85 -46.42
CA ILE A 791 -13.00 -7.99 -47.17
C ILE A 791 -12.81 -7.81 -48.68
N GLN A 792 -13.04 -6.60 -49.20
CA GLN A 792 -12.85 -6.28 -50.63
C GLN A 792 -11.38 -6.29 -51.06
N GLY A 793 -10.46 -5.87 -50.20
CA GLY A 793 -9.01 -5.84 -50.46
C GLY A 793 -8.38 -7.23 -50.52
N ILE A 794 -8.77 -8.13 -49.60
CA ILE A 794 -8.28 -9.52 -49.58
C ILE A 794 -8.92 -10.35 -50.70
N ALA A 795 -10.20 -10.16 -50.98
CA ALA A 795 -10.90 -10.90 -52.04
C ALA A 795 -10.28 -10.71 -53.43
N ARG A 796 -9.63 -9.57 -53.70
CA ARG A 796 -8.97 -9.28 -54.98
C ARG A 796 -7.52 -9.74 -55.08
N THR A 797 -6.85 -9.99 -53.95
CA THR A 797 -5.45 -10.46 -53.93
C THR A 797 -5.32 -11.99 -53.96
N GLY A 798 -6.41 -12.71 -53.66
CA GLY A 798 -6.45 -14.18 -53.58
C GLY A 798 -7.04 -14.94 -54.77
N LEU A 799 -7.55 -14.28 -55.81
CA LEU A 799 -8.09 -14.96 -57.01
C LEU A 799 -7.22 -14.69 -58.24
N LYS A 800 -6.22 -15.54 -58.45
CA LYS A 800 -5.81 -15.92 -59.80
C LYS A 800 -6.75 -17.03 -60.23
N GLY A 801 -7.69 -16.70 -61.11
CA GLY A 801 -8.72 -17.61 -61.63
C GLY A 801 -9.91 -16.82 -62.12
#